data_AF-A0A9P8VAI9-F1
#
_entry.id   AF-A0A9P8VAI9-F1
#
_cell.length_a   1.000
_cell.length_b   1.000
_cell.length_c   1.000
_cell.angle_alpha   90.00
_cell.angle_beta   90.00
_cell.angle_gamma   90.00
#
_symmetry.space_group_name_H-M   'P 1'
#
loop_
_entity.id
_entity.type
_entity.pdbx_description
1 polymer ?
#
loop_
_entity_poly.entity_id
_entity_poly.type
_entity_poly.pdbx_seq_one_letter_code
_entity_poly.pdbx_strand_id
1 'polypeptide(L)'
;MASLQSKNTAHSTAYIILCTPWLLSRFAFDLVLTILPQTRPTAEWSMLQAARMRLVRLFLLYWSLARSGNRLSLREGKEKERFEIGRPANSKLYRGPLSDADIGPGLVGMTWTPSRPPPPESINSEVVVNLHIHGGAFVIGDGRDEDTGFLARTMIRHMGVTHVCSPQYRLADGELGRFPAPVQDALTTYLWLLHEKKIPASQIILSGDSAGANIALGLLRYISEHGREDNIPFPAAVGLWSPWVDVSAAFIHDMEKSPNFGTDYINSYFSRWGASAITGFGAIDPMIPYLSPLHHPFRIDTDIPVFINAGEREVLVDEIESFAQLYSKFGWKTHLLVSKACPHDIILLGPQIGFDQEAEEAARNAGKFLANNTNKHAGMPMIMDAQESPSSNAAGSQLHDIIIIGAGISGINSAYRIQTEAPSHLNYVILEGRESLGGTWDLFRYPGIRSDSDIFTFGFPWSPWGTGESLPAGGKIKNYIERSARSAGIDKNIRYQHSVASADWLSDTQRWKLRVNVPDQPEALTFEARFVILGTGYYDYKTPLQATIPGIQNFGGKLIHPQFWPEDYDYTGKNVVVIGSGATAVTILPSMTDSASRVTMLQRSPGYIMPLPSTSLLISLLFTLLPAMTAHFISRIIWLFKSYITTAVCKKCPGLAKSLIRRRTIRELPPDISWDPHFKPRYNPWEQRFCACMDGDFFAALRSGKADVVTDRIKTVTEKTIELESGATLHPDIIVTATGLKLKFGGGIAFRVDGKSFDVADKFAWKSVMLQDVPNLFFMTGYENASWTLGADVGARLFVRILRRMEEIKARSVVPRLASPEDMPATPMMRLTSTYLENASRVLPKGGTGHWGPKSNYFVDMAGARWGSIPKDLEMI
;
A
#
# COMPACT_ATOMS: atom_id res chain seq x y z
N MET A 1 -6.62 21.71 34.38
CA MET A 1 -7.22 20.64 33.56
C MET A 1 -8.74 20.75 33.43
N ALA A 2 -9.49 21.03 34.51
CA ALA A 2 -10.96 21.18 34.47
C ALA A 2 -11.51 22.25 33.49
N SER A 3 -10.82 23.38 33.28
CA SER A 3 -11.26 24.44 32.34
C SER A 3 -10.96 24.15 30.86
N LEU A 4 -10.06 23.19 30.57
CA LEU A 4 -9.74 22.72 29.22
C LEU A 4 -10.70 21.58 28.80
N GLN A 5 -11.10 20.72 29.74
CA GLN A 5 -12.14 19.71 29.53
C GLN A 5 -13.54 20.34 29.30
N SER A 6 -13.90 21.43 30.00
CA SER A 6 -15.22 22.07 29.84
C SER A 6 -15.38 22.83 28.52
N LYS A 7 -14.31 23.42 27.98
CA LYS A 7 -14.31 24.06 26.65
C LYS A 7 -14.32 23.03 25.52
N ASN A 8 -13.58 21.92 25.66
CA ASN A 8 -13.58 20.84 24.67
C ASN A 8 -14.93 20.10 24.59
N THR A 9 -15.65 19.94 25.71
CA THR A 9 -16.95 19.26 25.75
C THR A 9 -18.06 20.03 25.02
N ALA A 10 -18.12 21.36 25.14
CA ALA A 10 -19.11 22.15 24.40
C ALA A 10 -18.88 22.11 22.87
N HIS A 11 -17.61 22.18 22.44
CA HIS A 11 -17.24 22.05 21.03
C HIS A 11 -17.47 20.63 20.49
N SER A 12 -17.20 19.58 21.27
CA SER A 12 -17.46 18.19 20.89
C SER A 12 -18.96 17.90 20.83
N THR A 13 -19.78 18.43 21.75
CA THR A 13 -21.25 18.26 21.70
C THR A 13 -21.84 18.93 20.47
N ALA A 14 -21.43 20.15 20.13
CA ALA A 14 -21.86 20.82 18.90
C ALA A 14 -21.44 20.05 17.64
N TYR A 15 -20.19 19.55 17.60
CA TYR A 15 -19.70 18.70 16.51
C TYR A 15 -20.50 17.40 16.36
N ILE A 16 -20.76 16.71 17.48
CA ILE A 16 -21.59 15.49 17.50
C ILE A 16 -22.98 15.80 16.93
N ILE A 17 -23.66 16.83 17.43
CA ILE A 17 -25.01 17.18 16.96
C ILE A 17 -25.01 17.49 15.45
N LEU A 18 -24.04 18.28 14.96
CA LEU A 18 -23.95 18.65 13.55
C LEU A 18 -23.61 17.47 12.63
N CYS A 19 -22.77 16.54 13.09
CA CYS A 19 -22.40 15.35 12.30
C CYS A 19 -23.40 14.21 12.41
N THR A 20 -24.28 14.19 13.42
CA THR A 20 -25.21 13.10 13.70
C THR A 20 -26.13 12.76 12.52
N PRO A 21 -26.78 13.72 11.83
CA PRO A 21 -27.62 13.42 10.67
C PRO A 21 -26.85 12.70 9.55
N TRP A 22 -25.60 13.09 9.29
CA TRP A 22 -24.76 12.45 8.28
C TRP A 22 -24.31 11.05 8.73
N LEU A 23 -23.87 10.90 9.98
CA LEU A 23 -23.45 9.60 10.53
C LEU A 23 -24.60 8.58 10.54
N LEU A 24 -25.81 9.00 10.94
CA LEU A 24 -26.99 8.13 10.94
C LEU A 24 -27.45 7.78 9.53
N SER A 25 -27.38 8.74 8.59
CA SER A 25 -27.73 8.50 7.19
C SER A 25 -26.75 7.52 6.53
N ARG A 26 -25.45 7.68 6.79
CA ARG A 26 -24.42 6.73 6.35
C ARG A 26 -24.60 5.35 6.99
N PHE A 27 -24.88 5.31 8.29
CA PHE A 27 -25.15 4.05 9.00
C PHE A 27 -26.37 3.32 8.41
N ALA A 28 -27.47 4.03 8.15
CA ALA A 28 -28.66 3.46 7.52
C ALA A 28 -28.36 2.89 6.13
N PHE A 29 -27.58 3.62 5.33
CA PHE A 29 -27.11 3.14 4.02
C PHE A 29 -26.23 1.89 4.15
N ASP A 30 -25.25 1.90 5.07
CA ASP A 30 -24.36 0.76 5.33
C ASP A 30 -25.15 -0.46 5.82
N LEU A 31 -26.22 -0.27 6.60
CA LEU A 31 -27.10 -1.33 7.05
C LEU A 31 -27.87 -1.96 5.88
N VAL A 32 -28.38 -1.15 4.95
CA VAL A 32 -29.01 -1.64 3.71
C VAL A 32 -28.03 -2.45 2.87
N LEU A 33 -26.76 -2.02 2.78
CA LEU A 33 -25.71 -2.76 2.10
C LEU A 33 -25.43 -4.14 2.75
N THR A 34 -25.76 -4.36 4.01
CA THR A 34 -25.55 -5.70 4.63
C THR A 34 -26.52 -6.77 4.10
N ILE A 35 -27.63 -6.38 3.47
CA ILE A 35 -28.65 -7.31 2.96
C ILE A 35 -28.05 -8.20 1.86
N LEU A 36 -27.32 -7.59 0.91
CA LEU A 36 -26.69 -8.31 -0.19
C LEU A 36 -25.33 -8.89 0.26
N PRO A 37 -25.09 -10.21 0.15
CA PRO A 37 -23.84 -10.83 0.60
C PRO A 37 -22.57 -10.21 0.00
N GLN A 38 -22.62 -9.75 -1.26
CA GLN A 38 -21.47 -9.18 -1.97
C GLN A 38 -21.06 -7.79 -1.48
N THR A 39 -21.94 -7.11 -0.73
CA THR A 39 -21.70 -5.75 -0.22
C THR A 39 -21.47 -5.72 1.29
N ARG A 40 -21.46 -6.89 1.94
CA ARG A 40 -21.01 -7.03 3.33
C ARG A 40 -19.51 -6.73 3.45
N PRO A 41 -19.03 -6.35 4.65
CA PRO A 41 -17.59 -6.12 4.89
C PRO A 41 -16.73 -7.32 4.47
N THR A 42 -17.26 -8.53 4.67
CA THR A 42 -16.68 -9.78 4.20
C THR A 42 -17.81 -10.74 3.83
N ALA A 43 -17.61 -11.60 2.83
CA ALA A 43 -18.66 -12.47 2.30
C ALA A 43 -19.03 -13.62 3.24
N GLU A 44 -18.13 -13.95 4.16
CA GLU A 44 -18.21 -15.02 5.16
C GLU A 44 -19.20 -14.68 6.29
N TRP A 45 -19.49 -13.39 6.50
CA TRP A 45 -20.38 -12.97 7.57
C TRP A 45 -21.84 -13.14 7.18
N SER A 46 -22.63 -13.60 8.15
CA SER A 46 -24.08 -13.49 8.11
C SER A 46 -24.50 -12.02 8.08
N MET A 47 -25.73 -11.76 7.60
CA MET A 47 -26.31 -10.42 7.66
C MET A 47 -26.35 -9.89 9.10
N LEU A 48 -26.64 -10.75 10.07
CA LEU A 48 -26.77 -10.37 11.48
C LEU A 48 -25.41 -9.97 12.07
N GLN A 49 -24.35 -10.72 11.78
CA GLN A 49 -22.97 -10.36 12.17
C GLN A 49 -22.57 -9.01 11.58
N ALA A 50 -22.78 -8.81 10.28
CA ALA A 50 -22.45 -7.55 9.61
C ALA A 50 -23.25 -6.36 10.20
N ALA A 51 -24.54 -6.53 10.46
CA ALA A 51 -25.38 -5.49 11.05
C ALA A 51 -24.97 -5.14 12.49
N ARG A 52 -24.74 -6.16 13.33
CA ARG A 52 -24.31 -5.98 14.73
C ARG A 52 -22.95 -5.31 14.83
N MET A 53 -22.00 -5.69 13.96
CA MET A 53 -20.69 -5.03 13.87
C MET A 53 -20.80 -3.54 13.54
N ARG A 54 -21.68 -3.16 12.61
CA ARG A 54 -21.93 -1.74 12.29
C ARG A 54 -22.56 -1.00 13.48
N LEU A 55 -23.47 -1.64 14.20
CA LEU A 55 -24.12 -1.05 15.38
C LEU A 55 -23.13 -0.79 16.51
N VAL A 56 -22.30 -1.79 16.85
CA VAL A 56 -21.27 -1.66 17.89
C VAL A 56 -20.25 -0.59 17.50
N ARG A 57 -19.83 -0.55 16.23
CA ARG A 57 -18.94 0.50 15.72
C ARG A 57 -19.52 1.90 15.88
N LEU A 58 -20.79 2.08 15.53
CA LEU A 58 -21.48 3.36 15.65
C LEU A 58 -21.57 3.79 17.12
N PHE A 59 -21.94 2.86 18.00
CA PHE A 59 -21.98 3.10 19.44
C PHE A 59 -20.62 3.55 19.97
N LEU A 60 -19.55 2.81 19.66
CA LEU A 60 -18.19 3.16 20.07
C LEU A 60 -17.73 4.50 19.50
N LEU A 61 -18.13 4.86 18.26
CA LEU A 61 -17.84 6.16 17.69
C LEU A 61 -18.47 7.30 18.52
N TYR A 62 -19.76 7.23 18.81
CA TYR A 62 -20.43 8.24 19.63
C TYR A 62 -19.85 8.29 21.04
N TRP A 63 -19.56 7.13 21.63
CA TRP A 63 -18.95 7.04 22.95
C TRP A 63 -17.58 7.71 22.99
N SER A 64 -16.77 7.51 21.95
CA SER A 64 -15.45 8.13 21.80
C SER A 64 -15.52 9.64 21.58
N LEU A 65 -16.50 10.10 20.79
CA LEU A 65 -16.71 11.53 20.55
C LEU A 65 -17.19 12.24 21.82
N ALA A 66 -18.06 11.59 22.59
CA ALA A 66 -18.58 12.10 23.85
C ALA A 66 -17.53 12.07 24.98
N ARG A 67 -16.49 11.22 24.85
CA ARG A 67 -15.50 10.93 25.91
C ARG A 67 -16.17 10.64 27.25
N SER A 68 -17.19 9.79 27.22
CA SER A 68 -17.99 9.46 28.40
C SER A 68 -17.42 8.20 29.07
N GLY A 69 -16.30 8.31 29.80
CA GLY A 69 -15.75 7.16 30.54
C GLY A 69 -16.73 6.57 31.57
N ASN A 70 -16.60 5.28 31.88
CA ASN A 70 -17.41 4.65 32.92
C ASN A 70 -17.03 5.19 34.30
N ARG A 71 -18.02 5.40 35.18
CA ARG A 71 -17.76 5.66 36.60
C ARG A 71 -17.78 4.34 37.35
N LEU A 72 -16.61 3.89 37.80
CA LEU A 72 -16.50 2.68 38.60
C LEU A 72 -17.15 2.87 39.97
N SER A 73 -17.90 1.86 40.41
CA SER A 73 -18.50 1.80 41.74
C SER A 73 -17.96 0.59 42.47
N LEU A 74 -17.44 0.80 43.68
CA LEU A 74 -17.01 -0.26 44.60
C LEU A 74 -18.16 -0.81 45.46
N ARG A 75 -19.42 -0.50 45.13
CA ARG A 75 -20.59 -1.10 45.80
C ARG A 75 -20.91 -2.44 45.16
N GLU A 76 -21.46 -3.38 45.93
CA GLU A 76 -21.68 -4.76 45.46
C GLU A 76 -22.57 -4.88 44.21
N GLY A 77 -23.56 -4.00 44.03
CA GLY A 77 -24.39 -3.99 42.81
C GLY A 77 -25.29 -5.23 42.67
N LYS A 78 -25.43 -5.74 41.43
CA LYS A 78 -26.26 -6.94 41.14
C LYS A 78 -25.54 -8.24 41.52
N GLU A 79 -24.21 -8.17 41.60
CA GLU A 79 -23.31 -9.29 41.86
C GLU A 79 -23.33 -9.73 43.34
N LYS A 80 -23.74 -8.83 44.25
CA LYS A 80 -23.89 -9.10 45.70
C LYS A 80 -22.64 -9.77 46.28
N GLU A 81 -22.80 -10.95 46.86
CA GLU A 81 -21.74 -11.76 47.47
C GLU A 81 -20.65 -12.21 46.49
N ARG A 82 -20.82 -12.04 45.17
CA ARG A 82 -19.75 -12.30 44.20
C ARG A 82 -18.82 -11.12 43.98
N PHE A 83 -19.22 -9.91 44.39
CA PHE A 83 -18.38 -8.73 44.28
C PHE A 83 -17.53 -8.56 45.54
N GLU A 84 -16.23 -8.35 45.41
CA GLU A 84 -15.30 -8.23 46.53
C GLU A 84 -14.33 -7.08 46.31
N ILE A 85 -13.82 -6.48 47.39
CA ILE A 85 -12.86 -5.37 47.31
C ILE A 85 -11.49 -5.84 47.80
N GLY A 86 -10.51 -5.82 46.90
CA GLY A 86 -9.12 -6.08 47.18
C GLY A 86 -8.42 -4.84 47.71
N ARG A 87 -7.55 -5.02 48.70
CA ARG A 87 -6.71 -3.97 49.27
C ARG A 87 -5.31 -4.05 48.68
N PRO A 88 -4.64 -2.91 48.44
CA PRO A 88 -3.27 -2.91 47.96
C PRO A 88 -2.33 -3.51 49.00
N ALA A 89 -1.27 -4.16 48.51
CA ALA A 89 -0.21 -4.68 49.37
C ALA A 89 0.68 -3.53 49.87
N ASN A 90 1.80 -3.87 50.54
CA ASN A 90 2.76 -2.88 51.00
C ASN A 90 3.22 -1.98 49.83
N SER A 91 3.18 -0.65 50.01
CA SER A 91 3.51 0.32 48.97
C SER A 91 4.93 0.16 48.40
N LYS A 92 5.85 -0.47 49.15
CA LYS A 92 7.21 -0.80 48.67
C LYS A 92 7.23 -1.77 47.49
N LEU A 93 6.17 -2.56 47.30
CA LEU A 93 6.03 -3.51 46.19
C LEU A 93 5.60 -2.84 44.88
N TYR A 94 5.36 -1.52 44.87
CA TYR A 94 4.95 -0.74 43.70
C TYR A 94 6.08 0.25 43.36
N ARG A 95 7.15 -0.25 42.74
CA ARG A 95 8.39 0.50 42.50
C ARG A 95 8.70 0.63 41.00
N GLY A 96 9.76 1.38 40.70
CA GLY A 96 10.22 1.62 39.33
C GLY A 96 9.09 2.19 38.45
N PRO A 97 8.68 1.50 37.37
CA PRO A 97 7.64 1.97 36.46
C PRO A 97 6.24 2.04 37.10
N LEU A 98 6.03 1.41 38.26
CA LEU A 98 4.77 1.49 39.02
C LEU A 98 4.80 2.54 40.14
N SER A 99 5.89 3.30 40.28
CA SER A 99 5.98 4.42 41.22
C SER A 99 5.68 5.73 40.51
N ASP A 100 4.72 6.49 41.03
CA ASP A 100 4.31 7.78 40.47
C ASP A 100 4.07 8.78 41.61
N ALA A 101 4.34 10.06 41.36
CA ALA A 101 4.21 11.11 42.37
C ALA A 101 2.75 11.36 42.80
N ASP A 102 1.81 11.20 41.87
CA ASP A 102 0.40 11.51 42.06
C ASP A 102 -0.46 10.24 42.18
N ILE A 103 0.02 9.11 41.63
CA ILE A 103 -0.74 7.86 41.51
C ILE A 103 -0.17 6.77 42.41
N GLY A 104 -0.85 6.54 43.53
CA GLY A 104 -0.58 5.42 44.43
C GLY A 104 -1.48 4.20 44.18
N PRO A 105 -1.12 3.04 44.75
CA PRO A 105 -1.94 1.82 44.69
C PRO A 105 -3.25 2.00 45.48
N GLY A 106 -4.35 1.52 44.92
CA GLY A 106 -5.71 1.76 45.42
C GLY A 106 -6.52 0.50 45.72
N LEU A 107 -7.75 0.70 46.19
CA LEU A 107 -8.73 -0.38 46.32
C LEU A 107 -9.20 -0.84 44.93
N VAL A 108 -9.32 -2.15 44.74
CA VAL A 108 -9.76 -2.74 43.47
C VAL A 108 -11.01 -3.57 43.70
N GLY A 109 -12.09 -3.23 43.01
CA GLY A 109 -13.30 -4.08 42.97
C GLY A 109 -13.05 -5.32 42.12
N MET A 110 -13.61 -6.47 42.49
CA MET A 110 -13.43 -7.72 41.76
C MET A 110 -14.76 -8.45 41.68
N THR A 111 -15.16 -8.81 40.47
CA THR A 111 -16.32 -9.68 40.24
C THR A 111 -15.87 -11.11 40.08
N TRP A 112 -16.47 -12.00 40.88
CA TRP A 112 -16.22 -13.43 40.79
C TRP A 112 -17.30 -14.17 40.00
N THR A 113 -16.88 -15.11 39.16
CA THR A 113 -17.78 -16.05 38.47
C THR A 113 -17.27 -17.48 38.68
N PRO A 114 -18.13 -18.48 38.97
CA PRO A 114 -19.56 -18.34 39.26
C PRO A 114 -19.83 -17.82 40.69
N SER A 115 -18.86 -17.96 41.59
CA SER A 115 -18.91 -17.54 43.00
C SER A 115 -17.51 -17.15 43.47
N ARG A 116 -17.36 -16.64 44.69
CA ARG A 116 -16.03 -16.51 45.31
C ARG A 116 -15.39 -17.90 45.49
N PRO A 117 -14.05 -18.00 45.47
CA PRO A 117 -13.36 -19.24 45.77
C PRO A 117 -13.58 -19.62 47.25
N PRO A 118 -13.36 -20.90 47.62
CA PRO A 118 -13.41 -21.34 49.01
C PRO A 118 -12.52 -20.49 49.94
N PRO A 119 -12.78 -20.49 51.26
CA PRO A 119 -11.89 -19.87 52.22
C PRO A 119 -10.43 -20.36 52.07
N PRO A 120 -9.43 -19.52 52.39
CA PRO A 120 -8.01 -19.85 52.22
C PRO A 120 -7.59 -21.22 52.80
N GLU A 121 -8.18 -21.62 53.92
CA GLU A 121 -7.90 -22.90 54.61
C GLU A 121 -8.41 -24.13 53.84
N SER A 122 -9.30 -23.91 52.87
CA SER A 122 -9.99 -24.94 52.07
C SER A 122 -9.58 -24.92 50.59
N ILE A 123 -8.61 -24.10 50.19
CA ILE A 123 -8.10 -24.09 48.81
C ILE A 123 -7.34 -25.39 48.54
N ASN A 124 -7.88 -26.22 47.66
CA ASN A 124 -7.27 -27.48 47.21
C ASN A 124 -6.71 -27.34 45.78
N SER A 125 -6.06 -28.40 45.27
CA SER A 125 -5.44 -28.41 43.92
C SER A 125 -6.43 -28.32 42.75
N GLU A 126 -7.74 -28.43 42.99
CA GLU A 126 -8.78 -28.34 41.95
C GLU A 126 -9.22 -26.90 41.68
N VAL A 127 -8.95 -25.97 42.60
CA VAL A 127 -9.24 -24.55 42.39
C VAL A 127 -8.27 -23.99 41.36
N VAL A 128 -8.75 -23.52 40.21
CA VAL A 128 -7.94 -22.83 39.20
C VAL A 128 -8.63 -21.52 38.89
N VAL A 129 -7.94 -20.41 39.15
CA VAL A 129 -8.48 -19.07 39.00
C VAL A 129 -7.90 -18.42 37.76
N ASN A 130 -8.77 -17.99 36.85
CA ASN A 130 -8.37 -17.08 35.78
C ASN A 130 -8.52 -15.64 36.28
N LEU A 131 -7.40 -14.96 36.51
CA LEU A 131 -7.38 -13.51 36.71
C LEU A 131 -7.49 -12.86 35.34
N HIS A 132 -8.68 -12.39 34.97
CA HIS A 132 -8.94 -11.85 33.64
C HIS A 132 -9.19 -10.34 33.67
N ILE A 133 -8.27 -9.58 33.08
CA ILE A 133 -8.33 -8.11 33.00
C ILE A 133 -9.04 -7.72 31.71
N HIS A 134 -10.17 -7.01 31.84
CA HIS A 134 -11.01 -6.66 30.71
C HIS A 134 -10.39 -5.59 29.78
N GLY A 135 -10.79 -5.57 28.52
CA GLY A 135 -10.43 -4.57 27.53
C GLY A 135 -11.15 -3.23 27.70
N GLY A 136 -11.44 -2.56 26.58
CA GLY A 136 -12.11 -1.26 26.59
C GLY A 136 -11.18 -0.05 26.43
N ALA A 137 -10.03 -0.24 25.77
CA ALA A 137 -9.07 0.83 25.47
C ALA A 137 -8.63 1.66 26.69
N PHE A 138 -8.57 1.03 27.87
CA PHE A 138 -8.29 1.64 29.17
C PHE A 138 -9.36 2.64 29.67
N VAL A 139 -10.40 2.96 28.90
CA VAL A 139 -11.31 4.09 29.18
C VAL A 139 -12.77 3.68 29.42
N ILE A 140 -13.12 2.44 29.10
CA ILE A 140 -14.45 1.84 29.34
C ILE A 140 -14.30 0.40 29.86
N GLY A 141 -15.42 -0.17 30.31
CA GLY A 141 -15.46 -1.47 30.98
C GLY A 141 -15.50 -1.32 32.49
N ASP A 142 -15.98 -2.34 33.18
CA ASP A 142 -16.09 -2.35 34.63
C ASP A 142 -15.94 -3.72 35.27
N GLY A 143 -15.56 -4.76 34.51
CA GLY A 143 -15.32 -6.09 35.05
C GLY A 143 -16.54 -6.74 35.70
N ARG A 144 -17.76 -6.21 35.53
CA ARG A 144 -19.00 -6.77 36.09
C ARG A 144 -19.65 -7.74 35.11
N ASP A 145 -20.78 -8.32 35.50
CA ASP A 145 -21.48 -9.31 34.68
C ASP A 145 -21.99 -8.75 33.35
N GLU A 146 -22.39 -7.48 33.32
CA GLU A 146 -22.86 -6.82 32.08
C GLU A 146 -21.72 -6.63 31.08
N ASP A 147 -20.48 -6.55 31.57
CA ASP A 147 -19.26 -6.39 30.78
C ASP A 147 -18.61 -7.76 30.48
N THR A 148 -18.12 -8.43 31.51
CA THR A 148 -17.32 -9.67 31.41
C THR A 148 -18.09 -10.96 31.65
N GLY A 149 -19.40 -10.91 31.91
CA GLY A 149 -20.15 -12.10 32.33
C GLY A 149 -20.21 -13.20 31.26
N PHE A 150 -20.35 -12.84 29.98
CA PHE A 150 -20.28 -13.81 28.88
C PHE A 150 -18.90 -14.46 28.82
N LEU A 151 -17.86 -13.63 28.76
CA LEU A 151 -16.45 -14.03 28.77
C LEU A 151 -16.15 -15.00 29.92
N ALA A 152 -16.52 -14.64 31.16
CA ALA A 152 -16.20 -15.41 32.35
C ALA A 152 -16.86 -16.80 32.32
N ARG A 153 -18.14 -16.87 31.92
CA ARG A 153 -18.86 -18.15 31.76
C ARG A 153 -18.28 -18.99 30.63
N THR A 154 -17.82 -18.37 29.56
CA THR A 154 -17.18 -19.07 28.43
C THR A 154 -15.83 -19.66 28.84
N MET A 155 -15.02 -18.92 29.60
CA MET A 155 -13.75 -19.41 30.14
C MET A 155 -13.94 -20.58 31.10
N ILE A 156 -14.90 -20.50 32.03
CA ILE A 156 -15.21 -21.62 32.95
C ILE A 156 -15.61 -22.88 32.18
N ARG A 157 -16.45 -22.74 31.15
CA ARG A 157 -16.92 -23.88 30.36
C ARG A 157 -15.83 -24.56 29.54
N HIS A 158 -14.77 -23.84 29.15
CA HIS A 158 -13.89 -24.31 28.08
C HIS A 158 -12.39 -24.27 28.39
N MET A 159 -11.92 -23.47 29.35
CA MET A 159 -10.49 -23.32 29.67
C MET A 159 -10.01 -24.22 30.81
N GLY A 160 -10.88 -25.01 31.44
CA GLY A 160 -10.52 -25.85 32.59
C GLY A 160 -10.27 -25.05 33.87
N VAL A 161 -10.81 -23.84 33.96
CA VAL A 161 -10.75 -22.99 35.16
C VAL A 161 -12.03 -23.15 35.98
N THR A 162 -11.91 -23.10 37.30
CA THR A 162 -13.08 -23.20 38.19
C THR A 162 -13.66 -21.85 38.55
N HIS A 163 -12.84 -20.80 38.54
CA HIS A 163 -13.25 -19.44 38.87
C HIS A 163 -12.63 -18.43 37.90
N VAL A 164 -13.36 -17.35 37.62
CA VAL A 164 -12.84 -16.16 36.93
C VAL A 164 -12.96 -14.98 37.88
N CYS A 165 -11.86 -14.26 38.06
CA CYS A 165 -11.78 -13.01 38.81
C CYS A 165 -11.58 -11.86 37.82
N SER A 166 -12.57 -10.99 37.68
CA SER A 166 -12.55 -9.82 36.80
C SER A 166 -12.36 -8.54 37.63
N PRO A 167 -11.16 -7.93 37.65
CA PRO A 167 -10.92 -6.71 38.42
C PRO A 167 -11.44 -5.45 37.72
N GLN A 168 -11.90 -4.50 38.53
CA GLN A 168 -12.22 -3.12 38.21
C GLN A 168 -10.96 -2.26 38.29
N TYR A 169 -10.08 -2.36 37.29
CA TYR A 169 -8.92 -1.47 37.24
C TYR A 169 -9.36 -0.03 36.96
N ARG A 170 -8.64 0.95 37.51
CA ARG A 170 -8.91 2.37 37.31
C ARG A 170 -8.81 2.74 35.83
N LEU A 171 -9.90 3.27 35.28
CA LEU A 171 -9.96 3.69 33.89
C LEU A 171 -9.19 5.01 33.67
N ALA A 172 -8.45 5.08 32.55
CA ALA A 172 -7.51 6.13 32.23
C ALA A 172 -8.11 7.53 32.06
N ASP A 173 -9.39 7.62 31.69
CA ASP A 173 -10.10 8.91 31.56
C ASP A 173 -10.64 9.43 32.92
N GLY A 174 -10.54 8.61 33.98
CA GLY A 174 -10.89 8.97 35.35
C GLY A 174 -9.75 9.66 36.11
N GLU A 175 -10.08 10.24 37.27
CA GLU A 175 -9.06 10.84 38.15
C GLU A 175 -8.02 9.80 38.57
N LEU A 176 -6.75 10.13 38.41
CA LEU A 176 -5.61 9.26 38.75
C LEU A 176 -5.63 7.89 38.05
N GLY A 177 -6.26 7.78 36.88
CA GLY A 177 -6.40 6.52 36.14
C GLY A 177 -5.38 6.27 35.04
N ARG A 178 -4.56 7.27 34.65
CA ARG A 178 -3.48 7.10 33.65
C ARG A 178 -2.46 6.05 34.11
N PHE A 179 -1.56 5.62 33.22
CA PHE A 179 -0.41 4.80 33.63
C PHE A 179 0.35 5.50 34.78
N PRO A 180 0.74 4.78 35.86
CA PRO A 180 0.74 3.32 36.02
C PRO A 180 -0.51 2.70 36.67
N ALA A 181 -1.58 3.45 36.91
CA ALA A 181 -2.73 3.01 37.72
C ALA A 181 -3.31 1.62 37.32
N PRO A 182 -3.56 1.32 36.03
CA PRO A 182 -4.15 0.03 35.66
C PRO A 182 -3.24 -1.16 35.97
N VAL A 183 -1.92 -0.99 35.82
CA VAL A 183 -0.94 -2.05 36.12
C VAL A 183 -0.75 -2.19 37.63
N GLN A 184 -0.82 -1.09 38.41
CA GLN A 184 -0.88 -1.17 39.88
C GLN A 184 -2.11 -1.96 40.35
N ASP A 185 -3.26 -1.78 39.71
CA ASP A 185 -4.49 -2.46 40.11
C ASP A 185 -4.47 -3.95 39.74
N ALA A 186 -3.85 -4.29 38.61
CA ALA A 186 -3.56 -5.68 38.24
C ALA A 186 -2.61 -6.35 39.23
N LEU A 187 -1.51 -5.68 39.59
CA LEU A 187 -0.57 -6.17 40.61
C LEU A 187 -1.24 -6.35 41.97
N THR A 188 -2.06 -5.37 42.39
CA THR A 188 -2.86 -5.43 43.62
C THR A 188 -3.74 -6.68 43.64
N THR A 189 -4.45 -6.94 42.54
CA THR A 189 -5.32 -8.10 42.42
C THR A 189 -4.52 -9.40 42.48
N TYR A 190 -3.41 -9.49 41.75
CA TYR A 190 -2.56 -10.68 41.74
C TYR A 190 -1.97 -10.99 43.11
N LEU A 191 -1.41 -9.99 43.80
CA LEU A 191 -0.88 -10.14 45.16
C LEU A 191 -1.97 -10.49 46.17
N TRP A 192 -3.17 -9.95 46.02
CA TRP A 192 -4.28 -10.26 46.90
C TRP A 192 -4.76 -11.72 46.72
N LEU A 193 -4.75 -12.25 45.50
CA LEU A 193 -5.01 -13.69 45.25
C LEU A 193 -3.94 -14.58 45.93
N LEU A 194 -2.66 -14.21 45.81
CA LEU A 194 -1.56 -14.96 46.42
C LEU A 194 -1.58 -14.89 47.95
N HIS A 195 -1.77 -13.70 48.52
CA HIS A 195 -1.50 -13.46 49.94
C HIS A 195 -2.75 -13.54 50.81
N GLU A 196 -3.88 -13.00 50.36
CA GLU A 196 -5.13 -12.96 51.14
C GLU A 196 -5.98 -14.20 50.84
N LYS A 197 -6.12 -14.57 49.57
CA LYS A 197 -6.86 -15.79 49.19
C LYS A 197 -6.04 -17.07 49.27
N LYS A 198 -4.73 -16.96 49.47
CA LYS A 198 -3.79 -18.11 49.54
C LYS A 198 -3.89 -19.02 48.32
N ILE A 199 -4.22 -18.48 47.15
CA ILE A 199 -4.26 -19.24 45.90
C ILE A 199 -2.83 -19.32 45.38
N PRO A 200 -2.23 -20.52 45.27
CA PRO A 200 -0.88 -20.67 44.72
C PRO A 200 -0.78 -20.12 43.30
N ALA A 201 0.38 -19.55 42.94
CA ALA A 201 0.61 -19.03 41.60
C ALA A 201 0.45 -20.09 40.49
N SER A 202 0.76 -21.35 40.81
CA SER A 202 0.53 -22.53 39.95
C SER A 202 -0.95 -22.84 39.70
N GLN A 203 -1.86 -22.16 40.39
CA GLN A 203 -3.31 -22.27 40.23
C GLN A 203 -3.93 -20.97 39.68
N ILE A 204 -3.10 -19.99 39.27
CA ILE A 204 -3.55 -18.73 38.68
C ILE A 204 -3.15 -18.67 37.22
N ILE A 205 -4.12 -18.44 36.34
CA ILE A 205 -3.90 -18.06 34.95
C ILE A 205 -4.05 -16.55 34.86
N LEU A 206 -3.06 -15.85 34.31
CA LEU A 206 -3.15 -14.42 34.04
C LEU A 206 -3.69 -14.21 32.64
N SER A 207 -4.78 -13.49 32.50
CA SER A 207 -5.42 -13.27 31.20
C SER A 207 -5.89 -11.84 31.04
N GLY A 208 -6.02 -11.40 29.79
CA GLY A 208 -6.72 -10.16 29.47
C GLY A 208 -7.02 -10.05 28.00
N ASP A 209 -8.01 -9.24 27.65
CA ASP A 209 -8.39 -8.93 26.28
C ASP A 209 -8.05 -7.48 25.91
N SER A 210 -7.71 -7.21 24.65
CA SER A 210 -7.46 -5.86 24.13
C SER A 210 -6.48 -5.05 25.01
N ALA A 211 -6.91 -3.91 25.55
CA ALA A 211 -6.16 -3.10 26.51
C ALA A 211 -5.89 -3.83 27.85
N GLY A 212 -6.79 -4.70 28.31
CA GLY A 212 -6.58 -5.55 29.47
C GLY A 212 -5.45 -6.56 29.27
N ALA A 213 -5.27 -7.06 28.04
CA ALA A 213 -4.11 -7.87 27.67
C ALA A 213 -2.80 -7.07 27.72
N ASN A 214 -2.83 -5.78 27.37
CA ASN A 214 -1.69 -4.88 27.54
C ASN A 214 -1.33 -4.73 29.03
N ILE A 215 -2.33 -4.54 29.90
CA ILE A 215 -2.13 -4.50 31.37
C ILE A 215 -1.55 -5.82 31.88
N ALA A 216 -2.06 -6.97 31.40
CA ALA A 216 -1.55 -8.29 31.75
C ALA A 216 -0.08 -8.46 31.34
N LEU A 217 0.29 -8.00 30.14
CA LEU A 217 1.69 -7.96 29.68
C LEU A 217 2.55 -7.04 30.55
N GLY A 218 2.03 -5.87 30.95
CA GLY A 218 2.69 -4.97 31.89
C GLY A 218 2.93 -5.60 33.26
N LEU A 219 1.95 -6.33 33.81
CA LEU A 219 2.12 -7.09 35.05
C LEU A 219 3.16 -8.19 34.90
N LEU A 220 3.11 -8.95 33.79
CA LEU A 220 4.06 -10.03 33.52
C LEU A 220 5.50 -9.51 33.40
N ARG A 221 5.66 -8.35 32.75
CA ARG A 221 6.93 -7.62 32.68
C ARG A 221 7.40 -7.18 34.06
N TYR A 222 6.51 -6.64 34.88
CA TYR A 222 6.84 -6.23 36.24
C TYR A 222 7.33 -7.40 37.09
N ILE A 223 6.67 -8.57 37.01
CA ILE A 223 7.10 -9.79 37.70
C ILE A 223 8.48 -10.24 37.20
N SER A 224 8.75 -10.13 35.89
CA SER A 224 10.07 -10.42 35.34
C SER A 224 11.16 -9.47 35.85
N GLU A 225 10.90 -8.17 35.88
CA GLU A 225 11.87 -7.15 36.26
C GLU A 225 12.09 -7.04 37.78
N HIS A 226 11.05 -7.27 38.59
CA HIS A 226 11.06 -7.00 40.04
C HIS A 226 10.61 -8.18 40.91
N GLY A 227 9.96 -9.20 40.34
CA GLY A 227 9.32 -10.27 41.11
C GLY A 227 10.28 -11.14 41.91
N ARG A 228 11.51 -11.36 41.41
CA ARG A 228 12.54 -12.13 42.14
C ARG A 228 12.91 -11.47 43.48
N GLU A 229 13.07 -10.15 43.48
CA GLU A 229 13.42 -9.38 44.67
C GLU A 229 12.27 -9.33 45.69
N ASP A 230 11.02 -9.30 45.21
CA ASP A 230 9.82 -9.20 46.03
C ASP A 230 9.16 -10.56 46.34
N ASN A 231 9.79 -11.66 45.91
CA ASN A 231 9.24 -13.02 45.99
C ASN A 231 7.83 -13.14 45.39
N ILE A 232 7.60 -12.48 44.25
CA ILE A 232 6.36 -12.56 43.47
C ILE A 232 6.56 -13.61 42.38
N PRO A 233 5.92 -14.79 42.49
CA PRO A 233 6.04 -15.86 41.49
C PRO A 233 5.33 -15.49 40.19
N PHE A 234 5.68 -16.18 39.10
CA PHE A 234 4.94 -16.13 37.85
C PHE A 234 3.63 -16.94 37.92
N PRO A 235 2.59 -16.55 37.16
CA PRO A 235 1.37 -17.34 37.04
C PRO A 235 1.63 -18.67 36.33
N ALA A 236 0.71 -19.62 36.47
CA ALA A 236 0.78 -20.94 35.86
C ALA A 236 0.80 -20.89 34.33
N ALA A 237 0.07 -19.93 33.75
CA ALA A 237 -0.02 -19.69 32.32
C ALA A 237 -0.54 -18.28 32.03
N VAL A 238 -0.47 -17.88 30.76
CA VAL A 238 -0.97 -16.59 30.27
C VAL A 238 -1.93 -16.77 29.10
N GLY A 239 -3.06 -16.05 29.10
CA GLY A 239 -4.03 -16.02 28.00
C GLY A 239 -4.30 -14.60 27.50
N LEU A 240 -3.78 -14.25 26.33
CA LEU A 240 -3.92 -12.93 25.70
C LEU A 240 -4.94 -12.99 24.57
N TRP A 241 -5.94 -12.13 24.61
CA TRP A 241 -7.03 -12.11 23.62
C TRP A 241 -7.02 -10.79 22.87
N SER A 242 -6.85 -10.81 21.55
CA SER A 242 -6.74 -9.61 20.71
C SER A 242 -5.84 -8.52 21.33
N PRO A 243 -4.61 -8.85 21.81
CA PRO A 243 -3.87 -7.97 22.69
C PRO A 243 -3.44 -6.68 22.01
N TRP A 244 -3.64 -5.54 22.67
CA TRP A 244 -3.13 -4.27 22.19
C TRP A 244 -1.66 -4.12 22.54
N VAL A 245 -0.76 -4.51 21.64
CA VAL A 245 0.68 -4.66 21.89
C VAL A 245 1.52 -3.42 21.56
N ASP A 246 0.92 -2.41 20.95
CA ASP A 246 1.55 -1.12 20.64
C ASP A 246 0.57 0.06 20.80
N VAL A 247 0.59 0.72 21.96
CA VAL A 247 -0.23 1.92 22.20
C VAL A 247 0.23 3.11 21.37
N SER A 248 1.53 3.21 21.08
CA SER A 248 2.10 4.29 20.25
C SER A 248 1.54 4.34 18.82
N ALA A 249 1.17 3.18 18.28
CA ALA A 249 0.60 3.04 16.95
C ALA A 249 -0.64 3.91 16.75
N ALA A 250 -1.43 4.18 17.80
CA ALA A 250 -2.60 5.05 17.72
C ALA A 250 -2.28 6.50 17.32
N PHE A 251 -1.05 6.95 17.59
CA PHE A 251 -0.58 8.30 17.24
C PHE A 251 0.23 8.33 15.94
N ILE A 252 1.01 7.28 15.69
CA ILE A 252 2.00 7.23 14.59
C ILE A 252 1.38 6.67 13.31
N HIS A 253 0.50 5.68 13.44
CA HIS A 253 -0.11 4.98 12.32
C HIS A 253 -1.53 5.47 12.05
N ASP A 254 -1.88 5.45 10.77
CA ASP A 254 -3.24 5.74 10.34
C ASP A 254 -4.03 4.42 10.29
N MET A 255 -4.74 4.13 11.39
CA MET A 255 -5.58 2.93 11.53
C MET A 255 -6.59 2.79 10.39
N GLU A 256 -7.03 3.89 9.77
CA GLU A 256 -7.99 3.87 8.67
C GLU A 256 -7.42 3.22 7.39
N LYS A 257 -6.09 3.08 7.32
CA LYS A 257 -5.39 2.39 6.23
C LYS A 257 -5.27 0.88 6.43
N SER A 258 -5.60 0.36 7.61
CA SER A 258 -5.61 -1.09 7.83
C SER A 258 -6.58 -1.76 6.84
N PRO A 259 -6.19 -2.88 6.19
CA PRO A 259 -7.11 -3.62 5.31
C PRO A 259 -8.35 -4.12 6.07
N ASN A 260 -8.22 -4.33 7.38
CA ASN A 260 -9.29 -4.78 8.27
C ASN A 260 -10.09 -3.63 8.89
N PHE A 261 -9.74 -2.36 8.61
CA PHE A 261 -10.49 -1.22 9.15
C PHE A 261 -11.97 -1.26 8.77
N GLY A 262 -12.33 -1.81 7.61
CA GLY A 262 -13.73 -1.93 7.17
C GLY A 262 -14.51 -3.05 7.88
N THR A 263 -13.81 -4.06 8.40
CA THR A 263 -14.32 -5.29 9.01
C THR A 263 -14.22 -5.31 10.53
N ASP A 264 -13.77 -4.22 11.15
CA ASP A 264 -13.67 -4.11 12.61
C ASP A 264 -14.67 -3.09 13.18
N TYR A 265 -15.03 -3.22 14.46
CA TYR A 265 -15.79 -2.20 15.19
C TYR A 265 -14.88 -1.16 15.85
N ILE A 266 -13.59 -1.47 16.04
CA ILE A 266 -12.63 -0.47 16.51
C ILE A 266 -12.47 0.62 15.45
N ASN A 267 -12.46 1.87 15.92
CA ASN A 267 -12.27 3.04 15.09
C ASN A 267 -11.12 3.91 15.62
N SER A 268 -10.61 4.79 14.75
CA SER A 268 -9.46 5.66 15.02
C SER A 268 -9.70 6.63 16.19
N TYR A 269 -10.95 7.04 16.45
CA TYR A 269 -11.28 7.92 17.58
C TYR A 269 -11.18 7.18 18.92
N PHE A 270 -11.64 5.94 18.96
CA PHE A 270 -11.62 5.13 20.18
C PHE A 270 -10.19 4.79 20.62
N SER A 271 -9.36 4.30 19.69
CA SER A 271 -7.96 3.99 19.97
C SER A 271 -7.15 5.24 20.34
N ARG A 272 -7.34 6.37 19.64
CA ARG A 272 -6.67 7.63 20.00
C ARG A 272 -7.09 8.17 21.36
N TRP A 273 -8.37 8.06 21.71
CA TRP A 273 -8.83 8.48 23.03
C TRP A 273 -8.21 7.61 24.13
N GLY A 274 -8.24 6.28 23.99
CA GLY A 274 -7.61 5.36 24.93
C GLY A 274 -6.12 5.63 25.10
N ALA A 275 -5.38 5.72 24.00
CA ALA A 275 -3.95 6.02 24.00
C ALA A 275 -3.63 7.40 24.60
N SER A 276 -4.46 8.41 24.36
CA SER A 276 -4.31 9.74 24.96
C SER A 276 -4.58 9.72 26.46
N ALA A 277 -5.63 9.01 26.90
CA ALA A 277 -5.99 8.93 28.31
C ALA A 277 -4.92 8.20 29.12
N ILE A 278 -4.46 7.02 28.64
CA ILE A 278 -3.48 6.20 29.38
C ILE A 278 -2.12 6.89 29.50
N THR A 279 -1.76 7.75 28.54
CA THR A 279 -0.54 8.57 28.57
C THR A 279 -0.69 9.87 29.35
N GLY A 280 -1.85 10.12 29.99
CA GLY A 280 -2.10 11.38 30.69
C GLY A 280 -2.13 12.59 29.76
N PHE A 281 -2.62 12.41 28.53
CA PHE A 281 -2.65 13.38 27.45
C PHE A 281 -1.27 13.95 27.09
N GLY A 282 -0.28 13.06 26.98
CA GLY A 282 1.10 13.38 26.62
C GLY A 282 2.06 13.56 27.80
N ALA A 283 1.62 13.26 29.03
CA ALA A 283 2.49 13.24 30.21
C ALA A 283 3.49 12.08 30.19
N ILE A 284 3.15 10.99 29.49
CA ILE A 284 3.93 9.76 29.40
C ILE A 284 4.14 9.44 27.93
N ASP A 285 5.36 9.04 27.56
CA ASP A 285 5.65 8.56 26.22
C ASP A 285 4.86 7.27 25.94
N PRO A 286 4.02 7.20 24.90
CA PRO A 286 3.30 5.96 24.57
C PRO A 286 4.23 4.80 24.20
N MET A 287 5.48 5.06 23.80
CA MET A 287 6.47 4.03 23.47
C MET A 287 7.09 3.36 24.68
N ILE A 288 6.71 3.69 25.93
CA ILE A 288 7.33 3.05 27.08
C ILE A 288 7.16 1.52 27.04
N PRO A 289 8.12 0.77 27.61
CA PRO A 289 8.13 -0.70 27.53
C PRO A 289 6.91 -1.42 28.11
N TYR A 290 6.09 -0.73 28.91
CA TYR A 290 4.86 -1.24 29.53
C TYR A 290 3.58 -0.96 28.70
N LEU A 291 3.63 0.00 27.77
CA LEU A 291 2.49 0.36 26.91
C LEU A 291 2.68 -0.14 25.47
N SER A 292 3.91 -0.24 24.98
CA SER A 292 4.23 -0.76 23.65
C SER A 292 5.20 -1.95 23.68
N PRO A 293 4.80 -3.09 24.32
CA PRO A 293 5.67 -4.25 24.47
C PRO A 293 6.14 -4.88 23.15
N LEU A 294 5.48 -4.63 22.01
CA LEU A 294 5.94 -5.06 20.68
C LEU A 294 7.37 -4.58 20.37
N HIS A 295 7.74 -3.37 20.82
CA HIS A 295 9.06 -2.78 20.57
C HIS A 295 10.07 -3.06 21.68
N HIS A 296 9.65 -3.70 22.77
CA HIS A 296 10.43 -3.88 23.97
C HIS A 296 10.35 -5.31 24.52
N PRO A 297 10.81 -6.33 23.75
CA PRO A 297 10.75 -7.72 24.17
C PRO A 297 11.49 -7.95 25.49
N PHE A 298 10.94 -8.81 26.35
CA PHE A 298 11.51 -9.18 27.64
C PHE A 298 11.44 -10.69 27.84
N ARG A 299 12.32 -11.22 28.71
CA ARG A 299 12.38 -12.66 29.01
C ARG A 299 11.51 -13.02 30.20
N ILE A 300 11.08 -14.27 30.24
CA ILE A 300 10.47 -14.89 31.42
C ILE A 300 11.42 -16.01 31.84
N ASP A 301 11.91 -15.96 33.07
CA ASP A 301 12.91 -16.89 33.59
C ASP A 301 12.35 -18.29 33.90
N THR A 302 11.11 -18.58 33.48
CA THR A 302 10.40 -19.84 33.72
C THR A 302 9.60 -20.22 32.47
N ASP A 303 9.40 -21.52 32.27
CA ASP A 303 8.64 -22.05 31.14
C ASP A 303 7.13 -21.93 31.38
N ILE A 304 6.59 -20.71 31.26
CA ILE A 304 5.13 -20.51 31.29
C ILE A 304 4.54 -20.55 29.88
N PRO A 305 3.45 -21.31 29.65
CA PRO A 305 2.76 -21.32 28.38
C PRO A 305 1.95 -20.03 28.17
N VAL A 306 2.05 -19.43 26.99
CA VAL A 306 1.37 -18.19 26.60
C VAL A 306 0.46 -18.45 25.40
N PHE A 307 -0.85 -18.44 25.63
CA PHE A 307 -1.84 -18.52 24.56
C PHE A 307 -2.16 -17.11 24.06
N ILE A 308 -2.19 -16.92 22.75
CA ILE A 308 -2.49 -15.65 22.10
C ILE A 308 -3.62 -15.90 21.10
N ASN A 309 -4.69 -15.12 21.18
CA ASN A 309 -5.75 -15.13 20.18
C ASN A 309 -5.81 -13.81 19.43
N ALA A 310 -6.13 -13.89 18.14
CA ALA A 310 -6.39 -12.76 17.27
C ALA A 310 -7.59 -13.08 16.36
N GLY A 311 -8.35 -12.08 15.94
CA GLY A 311 -9.34 -12.20 14.88
C GLY A 311 -8.73 -11.90 13.51
N GLU A 312 -8.93 -12.77 12.51
CA GLU A 312 -8.40 -12.55 11.15
C GLU A 312 -8.84 -11.21 10.52
N ARG A 313 -10.00 -10.69 10.93
CA ARG A 313 -10.64 -9.48 10.42
C ARG A 313 -10.50 -8.28 11.38
N GLU A 314 -9.62 -8.37 12.37
CA GLU A 314 -9.36 -7.28 13.33
C GLU A 314 -8.23 -6.33 12.88
N VAL A 315 -8.26 -5.07 13.31
CA VAL A 315 -7.28 -4.03 12.94
C VAL A 315 -5.90 -4.24 13.57
N LEU A 316 -5.81 -5.02 14.65
CA LEU A 316 -4.56 -5.28 15.38
C LEU A 316 -3.86 -6.58 14.94
N VAL A 317 -4.46 -7.38 14.02
CA VAL A 317 -3.95 -8.73 13.71
C VAL A 317 -2.47 -8.74 13.30
N ASP A 318 -2.04 -7.80 12.47
CA ASP A 318 -0.66 -7.73 11.98
C ASP A 318 0.34 -7.47 13.12
N GLU A 319 -0.03 -6.62 14.09
CA GLU A 319 0.78 -6.30 15.26
C GLU A 319 0.82 -7.48 16.24
N ILE A 320 -0.31 -8.19 16.41
CA ILE A 320 -0.42 -9.37 17.27
C ILE A 320 0.41 -10.53 16.70
N GLU A 321 0.36 -10.77 15.38
CA GLU A 321 1.18 -11.77 14.70
C GLU A 321 2.67 -11.44 14.85
N SER A 322 3.04 -10.17 14.64
CA SER A 322 4.41 -9.68 14.80
C SER A 322 4.90 -9.87 16.24
N PHE A 323 4.06 -9.54 17.22
CA PHE A 323 4.34 -9.74 18.64
C PHE A 323 4.55 -11.22 18.96
N ALA A 324 3.64 -12.10 18.55
CA ALA A 324 3.73 -13.53 18.83
C ALA A 324 5.01 -14.14 18.24
N GLN A 325 5.34 -13.80 16.99
CA GLN A 325 6.56 -14.26 16.34
C GLN A 325 7.83 -13.73 17.02
N LEU A 326 7.85 -12.44 17.36
CA LEU A 326 9.00 -11.82 18.03
C LEU A 326 9.26 -12.45 19.40
N TYR A 327 8.22 -12.61 20.21
CA TYR A 327 8.33 -13.16 21.55
C TYR A 327 8.64 -14.66 21.54
N SER A 328 8.12 -15.41 20.56
CA SER A 328 8.54 -16.80 20.34
C SER A 328 10.04 -16.90 20.06
N LYS A 329 10.57 -16.04 19.17
CA LYS A 329 12.02 -15.94 18.91
C LYS A 329 12.82 -15.49 20.14
N PHE A 330 12.18 -14.74 21.04
CA PHE A 330 12.78 -14.29 22.30
C PHE A 330 12.69 -15.32 23.43
N GLY A 331 12.22 -16.54 23.14
CA GLY A 331 12.22 -17.68 24.05
C GLY A 331 10.89 -17.95 24.76
N TRP A 332 9.82 -17.23 24.44
CA TRP A 332 8.51 -17.52 25.03
C TRP A 332 7.88 -18.77 24.43
N LYS A 333 7.22 -19.57 25.27
CA LYS A 333 6.39 -20.70 24.86
C LYS A 333 5.01 -20.22 24.40
N THR A 334 4.96 -19.64 23.21
CA THR A 334 3.74 -19.03 22.65
C THR A 334 2.95 -19.99 21.77
N HIS A 335 1.63 -19.89 21.81
CA HIS A 335 0.73 -20.45 20.79
C HIS A 335 -0.24 -19.37 20.31
N LEU A 336 -0.13 -19.01 19.03
CA LEU A 336 -1.04 -18.06 18.38
C LEU A 336 -2.18 -18.80 17.67
N LEU A 337 -3.41 -18.44 18.01
CA LEU A 337 -4.61 -18.83 17.29
C LEU A 337 -5.23 -17.60 16.61
N VAL A 338 -5.23 -17.59 15.28
CA VAL A 338 -5.98 -16.60 14.49
C VAL A 338 -7.36 -17.17 14.15
N SER A 339 -8.40 -16.63 14.78
CA SER A 339 -9.79 -17.01 14.56
C SER A 339 -10.26 -16.51 13.19
N LYS A 340 -10.58 -17.46 12.31
CA LYS A 340 -10.97 -17.17 10.93
C LYS A 340 -12.22 -16.30 10.86
N ALA A 341 -12.23 -15.34 9.95
CA ALA A 341 -13.29 -14.36 9.72
C ALA A 341 -13.73 -13.56 10.96
N CYS A 342 -13.02 -13.65 12.09
CA CYS A 342 -13.45 -13.00 13.33
C CYS A 342 -12.93 -11.56 13.41
N PRO A 343 -13.75 -10.61 13.90
CA PRO A 343 -13.32 -9.24 14.21
C PRO A 343 -12.56 -9.19 15.55
N HIS A 344 -12.25 -7.98 16.01
CA HIS A 344 -11.57 -7.73 17.28
C HIS A 344 -12.32 -8.33 18.46
N ASP A 345 -11.60 -9.03 19.33
CA ASP A 345 -12.04 -9.40 20.69
C ASP A 345 -13.45 -10.03 20.76
N ILE A 346 -13.57 -11.17 20.08
CA ILE A 346 -14.78 -12.00 20.12
C ILE A 346 -15.02 -12.58 21.53
N ILE A 347 -13.99 -12.69 22.37
CA ILE A 347 -14.13 -13.28 23.69
C ILE A 347 -14.92 -12.36 24.64
N LEU A 348 -14.74 -11.04 24.53
CA LEU A 348 -15.52 -10.05 25.27
C LEU A 348 -16.91 -9.82 24.66
N LEU A 349 -16.97 -9.53 23.35
CA LEU A 349 -18.20 -9.03 22.71
C LEU A 349 -18.99 -10.06 21.90
N GLY A 350 -18.56 -11.32 21.85
CA GLY A 350 -19.12 -12.37 20.98
C GLY A 350 -20.63 -12.26 20.70
N PRO A 351 -21.51 -12.35 21.70
CA PRO A 351 -22.96 -12.23 21.51
C PRO A 351 -23.40 -10.89 20.89
N GLN A 352 -22.83 -9.78 21.33
CA GLN A 352 -23.14 -8.43 20.90
C GLN A 352 -22.79 -8.21 19.42
N ILE A 353 -21.75 -8.87 18.91
CA ILE A 353 -21.31 -8.80 17.51
C ILE A 353 -21.72 -10.02 16.66
N GLY A 354 -22.26 -11.07 17.26
CA GLY A 354 -22.74 -12.29 16.59
C GLY A 354 -21.67 -13.37 16.35
N PHE A 355 -20.65 -13.44 17.20
CA PHE A 355 -19.52 -14.37 17.13
C PHE A 355 -19.39 -15.22 18.41
N ASP A 356 -20.51 -15.57 19.05
CA ASP A 356 -20.51 -16.36 20.29
C ASP A 356 -19.95 -17.77 20.10
N GLN A 357 -20.21 -18.41 18.97
CA GLN A 357 -19.72 -19.76 18.68
C GLN A 357 -18.20 -19.77 18.48
N GLU A 358 -17.68 -18.79 17.74
CA GLU A 358 -16.27 -18.61 17.48
C GLU A 358 -15.50 -18.25 18.77
N ALA A 359 -16.12 -17.44 19.65
CA ALA A 359 -15.57 -17.14 20.97
C ALA A 359 -15.47 -18.41 21.84
N GLU A 360 -16.50 -19.25 21.86
CA GLU A 360 -16.45 -20.54 22.56
C GLU A 360 -15.41 -21.49 21.95
N GLU A 361 -15.25 -21.50 20.63
CA GLU A 361 -14.21 -22.28 19.95
C GLU A 361 -12.81 -21.81 20.31
N ALA A 362 -12.56 -20.51 20.31
CA ALA A 362 -11.29 -19.94 20.73
C ALA A 362 -10.98 -20.30 22.20
N ALA A 363 -11.98 -20.21 23.09
CA ALA A 363 -11.86 -20.65 24.48
C ALA A 363 -11.55 -22.15 24.63
N ARG A 364 -12.17 -23.02 23.81
CA ARG A 364 -11.87 -24.46 23.79
C ARG A 364 -10.44 -24.73 23.36
N ASN A 365 -9.94 -24.00 22.36
CA ASN A 365 -8.55 -24.14 21.91
C ASN A 365 -7.56 -23.67 22.98
N ALA A 366 -7.85 -22.56 23.66
CA ALA A 366 -7.08 -22.12 24.81
C ALA A 366 -7.04 -23.20 25.90
N GLY A 367 -8.19 -23.78 26.27
CA GLY A 367 -8.25 -24.86 27.26
C GLY A 367 -7.43 -26.09 26.88
N LYS A 368 -7.47 -26.52 25.62
CA LYS A 368 -6.63 -27.62 25.11
C LYS A 368 -5.15 -27.30 25.22
N PHE A 369 -4.75 -26.10 24.80
CA PHE A 369 -3.36 -25.67 24.87
C PHE A 369 -2.86 -25.63 26.31
N LEU A 370 -3.65 -25.05 27.22
CA LEU A 370 -3.31 -24.95 28.64
C LEU A 370 -3.20 -26.35 29.26
N ALA A 371 -4.19 -27.22 29.07
CA ALA A 371 -4.18 -28.59 29.61
C ALA A 371 -2.96 -29.41 29.15
N ASN A 372 -2.51 -29.23 27.90
CA ASN A 372 -1.35 -29.93 27.35
C ASN A 372 0.00 -29.39 27.86
N ASN A 373 0.02 -28.20 28.46
CA ASN A 373 1.26 -27.49 28.80
C ASN A 373 1.40 -27.14 30.28
N THR A 374 0.33 -27.28 31.07
CA THR A 374 0.37 -27.23 32.54
C THR A 374 0.48 -28.67 33.06
N ASN A 375 1.64 -29.03 33.63
CA ASN A 375 1.97 -30.41 34.04
C ASN A 375 0.89 -31.08 34.92
N LYS A 376 0.17 -32.06 34.34
CA LYS A 376 -0.09 -33.35 35.00
C LYS A 376 0.74 -34.42 34.27
N HIS A 377 1.66 -35.03 35.01
CA HIS A 377 2.59 -36.14 34.67
C HIS A 377 3.99 -35.80 34.16
N ALA A 378 4.97 -36.22 34.97
CA ALA A 378 6.39 -36.32 34.70
C ALA A 378 6.73 -37.52 33.79
N GLY A 379 7.75 -37.39 32.93
CA GLY A 379 8.47 -38.54 32.34
C GLY A 379 9.07 -38.39 30.92
N MET A 380 10.29 -37.81 30.82
CA MET A 380 11.41 -38.16 29.89
C MET A 380 11.27 -37.93 28.33
N PRO A 381 12.37 -37.94 27.52
CA PRO A 381 13.10 -36.71 27.12
C PRO A 381 13.30 -36.47 25.59
N MET A 382 13.71 -35.22 25.29
CA MET A 382 14.52 -34.66 24.16
C MET A 382 14.56 -35.32 22.77
N ILE A 383 14.38 -34.47 21.73
CA ILE A 383 15.33 -34.30 20.62
C ILE A 383 15.45 -32.80 20.29
N MET A 384 16.66 -32.24 20.45
CA MET A 384 17.10 -30.95 19.92
C MET A 384 17.78 -31.21 18.57
N ASP A 385 17.47 -30.38 17.57
CA ASP A 385 18.42 -30.07 16.50
C ASP A 385 18.51 -28.55 16.35
N ALA A 386 19.74 -28.05 16.52
CA ALA A 386 20.11 -26.66 16.39
C ALA A 386 20.70 -26.43 14.98
N GLN A 387 20.29 -25.37 14.29
CA GLN A 387 21.09 -24.79 13.21
C GLN A 387 21.07 -23.25 13.23
N GLU A 388 22.21 -22.75 13.73
CA GLU A 388 23.04 -21.63 13.30
C GLU A 388 22.45 -20.39 12.63
N SER A 389 22.77 -19.24 13.25
CA SER A 389 22.74 -17.89 12.72
C SER A 389 23.85 -17.64 11.69
N PRO A 390 23.64 -16.86 10.61
CA PRO A 390 24.74 -16.44 9.74
C PRO A 390 25.32 -15.08 10.16
N SER A 391 26.62 -15.10 10.43
CA SER A 391 27.54 -13.97 10.44
C SER A 391 27.86 -13.46 9.02
N SER A 392 28.38 -12.24 8.97
CA SER A 392 28.65 -11.40 7.79
C SER A 392 29.81 -11.81 6.86
N ASN A 393 29.59 -11.56 5.56
CA ASN A 393 30.50 -11.22 4.44
C ASN A 393 31.41 -12.28 3.77
N ALA A 394 30.99 -12.76 2.59
CA ALA A 394 31.75 -12.87 1.32
C ALA A 394 30.81 -13.19 0.13
N ALA A 395 30.95 -12.49 -1.00
CA ALA A 395 30.37 -12.68 -2.35
C ALA A 395 29.31 -13.79 -2.60
N GLY A 396 28.22 -13.78 -1.84
CA GLY A 396 27.07 -14.68 -2.02
C GLY A 396 26.01 -14.07 -2.93
N SER A 397 25.40 -14.91 -3.77
CA SER A 397 24.23 -14.55 -4.59
C SER A 397 23.14 -13.91 -3.73
N GLN A 398 22.65 -12.72 -4.12
CA GLN A 398 21.59 -12.02 -3.38
C GLN A 398 20.23 -12.61 -3.76
N LEU A 399 19.63 -13.37 -2.84
CA LEU A 399 18.38 -14.10 -3.05
C LEU A 399 17.16 -13.24 -2.70
N HIS A 400 16.21 -13.19 -3.63
CA HIS A 400 14.91 -12.52 -3.46
C HIS A 400 13.76 -13.40 -3.95
N ASP A 401 12.53 -13.10 -3.55
CA ASP A 401 11.37 -13.71 -4.20
C ASP A 401 11.04 -13.00 -5.51
N ILE A 402 11.11 -11.67 -5.51
CA ILE A 402 10.75 -10.83 -6.64
C ILE A 402 11.82 -9.76 -6.89
N ILE A 403 12.35 -9.69 -8.12
CA ILE A 403 13.18 -8.56 -8.56
C ILE A 403 12.39 -7.69 -9.53
N ILE A 404 12.29 -6.41 -9.23
CA ILE A 404 11.70 -5.40 -10.12
C ILE A 404 12.85 -4.63 -10.77
N ILE A 405 12.85 -4.50 -12.10
CA ILE A 405 13.89 -3.78 -12.83
C ILE A 405 13.33 -2.45 -13.31
N GLY A 406 13.89 -1.35 -12.78
CA GLY A 406 13.53 0.04 -13.07
C GLY A 406 12.66 0.68 -11.99
N ALA A 407 13.10 1.84 -11.48
CA ALA A 407 12.41 2.68 -10.49
C ALA A 407 11.62 3.83 -11.14
N GLY A 408 11.04 3.58 -12.32
CA GLY A 408 10.05 4.46 -12.94
C GLY A 408 8.64 4.21 -12.39
N ILE A 409 7.64 4.91 -12.95
CA ILE A 409 6.25 4.82 -12.49
C ILE A 409 5.71 3.37 -12.49
N SER A 410 6.08 2.55 -13.48
CA SER A 410 5.69 1.14 -13.54
C SER A 410 6.28 0.33 -12.37
N GLY A 411 7.57 0.48 -12.10
CA GLY A 411 8.24 -0.29 -11.04
C GLY A 411 7.78 0.11 -9.65
N ILE A 412 7.63 1.41 -9.39
CA ILE A 412 7.09 1.93 -8.11
C ILE A 412 5.65 1.47 -7.90
N ASN A 413 4.80 1.48 -8.93
CA ASN A 413 3.43 0.97 -8.81
C ASN A 413 3.40 -0.54 -8.53
N SER A 414 4.24 -1.33 -9.20
CA SER A 414 4.35 -2.77 -8.96
C SER A 414 4.81 -3.06 -7.54
N ALA A 415 5.82 -2.36 -7.05
CA ALA A 415 6.33 -2.49 -5.69
C ALA A 415 5.24 -2.21 -4.64
N TYR A 416 4.46 -1.14 -4.83
CA TYR A 416 3.32 -0.85 -3.97
C TYR A 416 2.34 -2.03 -3.94
N ARG A 417 1.91 -2.53 -5.12
CA ARG A 417 0.96 -3.66 -5.21
C ARG A 417 1.49 -4.91 -4.56
N ILE A 418 2.79 -5.20 -4.73
CA ILE A 418 3.43 -6.35 -4.08
C ILE A 418 3.42 -6.17 -2.57
N GLN A 419 3.94 -5.04 -2.08
CA GLN A 419 4.07 -4.78 -0.65
C GLN A 419 2.71 -4.80 0.08
N THR A 420 1.63 -4.33 -0.57
CA THR A 420 0.32 -4.21 0.09
C THR A 420 -0.65 -5.35 -0.22
N GLU A 421 -0.45 -6.10 -1.31
CA GLU A 421 -1.41 -7.10 -1.78
C GLU A 421 -0.78 -8.50 -2.04
N ALA A 422 0.54 -8.66 -2.15
CA ALA A 422 1.15 -10.01 -2.25
C ALA A 422 1.22 -10.71 -0.88
N PRO A 423 1.44 -12.05 -0.84
CA PRO A 423 1.72 -12.76 0.41
C PRO A 423 2.86 -12.10 1.20
N SER A 424 2.62 -11.84 2.50
CA SER A 424 3.48 -11.01 3.35
C SER A 424 4.89 -11.56 3.59
N HIS A 425 5.09 -12.87 3.41
CA HIS A 425 6.40 -13.51 3.54
C HIS A 425 7.33 -13.28 2.35
N LEU A 426 6.81 -12.81 1.21
CA LEU A 426 7.59 -12.59 -0.01
C LEU A 426 8.33 -11.25 0.05
N ASN A 427 9.63 -11.29 -0.19
CA ASN A 427 10.43 -10.08 -0.27
C ASN A 427 10.63 -9.61 -1.73
N TYR A 428 10.94 -8.32 -1.90
CA TYR A 428 11.29 -7.78 -3.21
C TYR A 428 12.42 -6.76 -3.13
N VAL A 429 13.12 -6.58 -4.25
CA VAL A 429 14.09 -5.51 -4.46
C VAL A 429 13.87 -4.84 -5.81
N ILE A 430 14.12 -3.54 -5.90
CA ILE A 430 14.10 -2.78 -7.15
C ILE A 430 15.54 -2.48 -7.57
N LEU A 431 15.92 -2.86 -8.79
CA LEU A 431 17.22 -2.52 -9.38
C LEU A 431 17.03 -1.37 -10.39
N GLU A 432 17.62 -0.21 -10.12
CA GLU A 432 17.60 0.97 -10.98
C GLU A 432 19.01 1.23 -11.52
N GLY A 433 19.16 1.31 -12.85
CA GLY A 433 20.46 1.49 -13.49
C GLY A 433 21.02 2.92 -13.35
N ARG A 434 20.17 3.90 -13.06
CA ARG A 434 20.53 5.31 -12.86
C ARG A 434 20.77 5.64 -11.39
N GLU A 435 21.30 6.82 -11.13
CA GLU A 435 21.52 7.38 -9.79
C GLU A 435 20.23 7.87 -9.10
N SER A 436 19.14 8.06 -9.86
CA SER A 436 17.88 8.61 -9.38
C SER A 436 16.69 7.79 -9.90
N LEU A 437 15.61 7.78 -9.12
CA LEU A 437 14.32 7.26 -9.55
C LEU A 437 13.61 8.27 -10.48
N GLY A 438 12.54 7.81 -11.14
CA GLY A 438 11.64 8.67 -11.93
C GLY A 438 11.48 8.23 -13.38
N GLY A 439 12.39 7.38 -13.88
CA GLY A 439 12.34 6.85 -15.25
C GLY A 439 12.36 7.96 -16.30
N THR A 440 11.35 8.00 -17.18
CA THR A 440 11.17 9.04 -18.22
C THR A 440 11.35 10.47 -17.71
N TRP A 441 10.86 10.76 -16.50
CA TRP A 441 10.88 12.10 -15.91
C TRP A 441 12.23 12.51 -15.32
N ASP A 442 13.11 11.53 -15.15
CA ASP A 442 14.52 11.75 -14.85
C ASP A 442 15.39 11.75 -16.12
N LEU A 443 15.02 10.96 -17.12
CA LEU A 443 15.76 10.82 -18.38
C LEU A 443 15.73 12.08 -19.24
N PHE A 444 14.55 12.60 -19.53
CA PHE A 444 14.39 13.69 -20.50
C PHE A 444 14.47 15.05 -19.82
N ARG A 445 15.31 15.94 -20.35
CA ARG A 445 15.59 17.27 -19.78
C ARG A 445 15.34 18.44 -20.75
N TYR A 446 14.73 18.19 -21.90
CA TYR A 446 14.44 19.26 -22.87
C TYR A 446 13.41 20.28 -22.33
N PRO A 447 13.45 21.55 -22.78
CA PRO A 447 12.55 22.61 -22.32
C PRO A 447 11.08 22.25 -22.48
N GLY A 448 10.30 22.52 -21.43
CA GLY A 448 8.85 22.34 -21.43
C GLY A 448 8.35 20.93 -21.19
N ILE A 449 9.22 19.95 -20.94
CA ILE A 449 8.82 18.56 -20.71
C ILE A 449 7.67 18.46 -19.70
N ARG A 450 6.62 17.74 -20.09
CA ARG A 450 5.35 17.60 -19.37
C ARG A 450 4.64 16.32 -19.75
N SER A 451 3.62 15.96 -18.98
CA SER A 451 2.70 14.89 -19.38
C SER A 451 1.77 15.34 -20.51
N ASP A 452 1.54 14.44 -21.47
CA ASP A 452 0.48 14.56 -22.48
C ASP A 452 -0.84 13.92 -22.02
N SER A 453 -0.84 13.34 -20.82
CA SER A 453 -1.98 12.74 -20.15
C SER A 453 -2.29 13.47 -18.84
N ASP A 454 -3.55 13.47 -18.42
CA ASP A 454 -3.93 14.10 -17.16
C ASP A 454 -3.30 13.39 -15.96
N ILE A 455 -2.90 14.16 -14.95
CA ILE A 455 -2.25 13.61 -13.74
C ILE A 455 -3.18 12.77 -12.87
N PHE A 456 -4.51 12.92 -13.01
CA PHE A 456 -5.46 12.16 -12.21
C PHE A 456 -5.52 10.70 -12.67
N THR A 457 -5.30 10.42 -13.96
CA THR A 457 -5.20 9.07 -14.51
C THR A 457 -3.76 8.59 -14.66
N PHE A 458 -2.81 9.50 -14.88
CA PHE A 458 -1.38 9.20 -14.94
C PHE A 458 -0.77 8.94 -13.54
N GLY A 459 -1.25 9.62 -12.51
CA GLY A 459 -0.82 9.39 -11.13
C GLY A 459 -1.20 7.99 -10.62
N PHE A 460 -0.54 7.59 -9.54
CA PHE A 460 -0.84 6.38 -8.80
C PHE A 460 -2.24 6.45 -8.20
N PRO A 461 -3.09 5.42 -8.39
CA PRO A 461 -4.41 5.37 -7.77
C PRO A 461 -4.36 5.31 -6.23
N TRP A 462 -3.21 4.94 -5.66
CA TRP A 462 -2.96 4.82 -4.22
C TRP A 462 -2.22 6.03 -3.61
N SER A 463 -1.73 6.96 -4.43
CA SER A 463 -1.09 8.19 -3.95
C SER A 463 -1.65 9.39 -4.72
N PRO A 464 -2.77 9.97 -4.27
CA PRO A 464 -3.45 11.00 -5.05
C PRO A 464 -2.65 12.28 -5.25
N TRP A 465 -2.90 12.91 -6.39
CA TRP A 465 -2.42 14.24 -6.72
C TRP A 465 -3.24 15.30 -5.94
N GLY A 466 -2.57 16.14 -5.17
CA GLY A 466 -3.20 17.02 -4.19
C GLY A 466 -3.67 18.38 -4.70
N THR A 467 -3.53 18.67 -6.00
CA THR A 467 -3.90 19.98 -6.59
C THR A 467 -4.80 19.83 -7.82
N GLY A 468 -5.43 20.92 -8.25
CA GLY A 468 -6.29 20.93 -9.44
C GLY A 468 -5.55 20.98 -10.79
N GLU A 469 -4.22 21.05 -10.77
CA GLU A 469 -3.38 21.02 -11.97
C GLU A 469 -3.52 19.68 -12.70
N SER A 470 -3.89 19.70 -13.98
CA SER A 470 -4.16 18.50 -14.79
C SER A 470 -2.95 18.05 -15.59
N LEU A 471 -2.10 18.97 -16.08
CA LEU A 471 -0.94 18.66 -16.95
C LEU A 471 0.36 19.19 -16.33
N PRO A 472 0.86 18.59 -15.24
CA PRO A 472 2.04 19.10 -14.57
C PRO A 472 3.32 18.95 -15.41
N ALA A 473 4.27 19.85 -15.17
CA ALA A 473 5.62 19.77 -15.70
C ALA A 473 6.37 18.52 -15.21
N GLY A 474 7.33 18.05 -15.99
CA GLY A 474 8.07 16.81 -15.73
C GLY A 474 8.77 16.77 -14.37
N GLY A 475 9.35 17.89 -13.93
CA GLY A 475 9.97 18.00 -12.60
C GLY A 475 8.97 17.77 -11.45
N LYS A 476 7.74 18.29 -11.57
CA LYS A 476 6.68 18.03 -10.58
C LYS A 476 6.27 16.56 -10.56
N ILE A 477 6.25 15.89 -11.72
CA ILE A 477 5.94 14.47 -11.82
C ILE A 477 7.06 13.63 -11.19
N LYS A 478 8.33 13.96 -11.42
CA LYS A 478 9.46 13.30 -10.76
C LYS A 478 9.35 13.40 -9.25
N ASN A 479 9.18 14.62 -8.71
CA ASN A 479 9.02 14.86 -7.28
C ASN A 479 7.83 14.11 -6.69
N TYR A 480 6.74 14.00 -7.45
CA TYR A 480 5.58 13.22 -7.06
C TYR A 480 5.91 11.73 -6.93
N ILE A 481 6.60 11.13 -7.92
CA ILE A 481 7.01 9.71 -7.84
C ILE A 481 7.93 9.48 -6.63
N GLU A 482 8.90 10.38 -6.40
CA GLU A 482 9.82 10.31 -5.25
C GLU A 482 9.09 10.35 -3.93
N ARG A 483 8.19 11.33 -3.76
CA ARG A 483 7.37 11.47 -2.55
C ARG A 483 6.47 10.27 -2.34
N SER A 484 5.83 9.76 -3.40
CA SER A 484 4.96 8.59 -3.32
C SER A 484 5.74 7.34 -2.91
N ALA A 485 6.91 7.10 -3.51
CA ALA A 485 7.77 5.98 -3.13
C ALA A 485 8.22 6.06 -1.66
N ARG A 486 8.67 7.24 -1.21
CA ARG A 486 9.07 7.47 0.19
C ARG A 486 7.91 7.29 1.16
N SER A 487 6.73 7.82 0.83
CA SER A 487 5.55 7.71 1.70
C SER A 487 5.06 6.28 1.89
N ALA A 488 5.36 5.39 0.93
CA ALA A 488 5.05 3.97 0.99
C ALA A 488 6.22 3.11 1.49
N GLY A 489 7.37 3.72 1.82
CA GLY A 489 8.60 3.03 2.23
C GLY A 489 9.28 2.22 1.13
N ILE A 490 8.89 2.41 -0.14
CA ILE A 490 9.39 1.67 -1.30
C ILE A 490 10.83 2.08 -1.63
N ASP A 491 11.19 3.34 -1.36
CA ASP A 491 12.53 3.88 -1.58
C ASP A 491 13.63 3.11 -0.86
N LYS A 492 13.31 2.51 0.29
CA LYS A 492 14.23 1.65 1.07
C LYS A 492 14.61 0.35 0.36
N ASN A 493 13.81 -0.08 -0.63
CA ASN A 493 14.02 -1.31 -1.39
C ASN A 493 14.66 -1.06 -2.77
N ILE A 494 15.09 0.17 -3.06
CA ILE A 494 15.72 0.53 -4.34
C ILE A 494 17.24 0.45 -4.23
N ARG A 495 17.87 -0.25 -5.18
CA ARG A 495 19.31 -0.26 -5.43
C ARG A 495 19.59 0.57 -6.68
N TYR A 496 20.08 1.79 -6.49
CA TYR A 496 20.50 2.69 -7.58
C TYR A 496 21.82 2.25 -8.18
N GLN A 497 22.07 2.66 -9.42
CA GLN A 497 23.26 2.29 -10.19
C GLN A 497 23.48 0.77 -10.34
N HIS A 498 22.40 -0.01 -10.33
CA HIS A 498 22.42 -1.47 -10.53
C HIS A 498 21.80 -1.79 -11.89
N SER A 499 22.64 -1.87 -12.93
CA SER A 499 22.20 -2.14 -14.30
C SER A 499 22.22 -3.64 -14.59
N VAL A 500 21.05 -4.24 -14.80
CA VAL A 500 20.93 -5.66 -15.18
C VAL A 500 21.41 -5.87 -16.62
N ALA A 501 22.37 -6.79 -16.82
CA ALA A 501 22.96 -7.10 -18.11
C ALA A 501 22.34 -8.36 -18.73
N SER A 502 22.15 -9.42 -17.94
CA SER A 502 21.49 -10.66 -18.38
C SER A 502 20.57 -11.20 -17.29
N ALA A 503 19.57 -11.97 -17.72
CA ALA A 503 18.69 -12.75 -16.86
C ALA A 503 18.51 -14.14 -17.47
N ASP A 504 18.90 -15.16 -16.72
CA ASP A 504 18.92 -16.55 -17.15
C ASP A 504 17.96 -17.36 -16.26
N TRP A 505 16.87 -17.89 -16.82
CA TRP A 505 15.98 -18.80 -16.09
C TRP A 505 16.64 -20.17 -15.97
N LEU A 506 16.59 -20.74 -14.77
CA LEU A 506 17.10 -22.05 -14.42
C LEU A 506 15.93 -22.95 -13.98
N SER A 507 15.54 -23.89 -14.83
CA SER A 507 14.39 -24.77 -14.59
C SER A 507 14.59 -25.69 -13.39
N ASP A 508 15.81 -26.18 -13.14
CA ASP A 508 16.14 -27.07 -12.01
C ASP A 508 15.87 -26.42 -10.65
N THR A 509 16.06 -25.10 -10.56
CA THR A 509 15.85 -24.32 -9.33
C THR A 509 14.58 -23.47 -9.36
N GLN A 510 13.93 -23.40 -10.52
CA GLN A 510 12.78 -22.55 -10.82
C GLN A 510 13.02 -21.08 -10.44
N ARG A 511 14.18 -20.54 -10.81
CA ARG A 511 14.62 -19.17 -10.51
C ARG A 511 15.30 -18.51 -11.69
N TRP A 512 15.21 -17.19 -11.73
CA TRP A 512 16.01 -16.31 -12.56
C TRP A 512 17.34 -16.01 -11.86
N LYS A 513 18.45 -16.16 -12.58
CA LYS A 513 19.78 -15.68 -12.20
C LYS A 513 20.12 -14.43 -13.02
N LEU A 514 20.37 -13.31 -12.36
CA LEU A 514 20.63 -12.01 -12.97
C LEU A 514 22.09 -11.62 -12.79
N ARG A 515 22.73 -11.16 -13.86
CA ARG A 515 24.03 -10.48 -13.81
C ARG A 515 23.82 -8.98 -13.78
N VAL A 516 24.33 -8.32 -12.76
CA VAL A 516 24.09 -6.89 -12.47
C VAL A 516 25.40 -6.14 -12.43
N ASN A 517 25.54 -5.16 -13.32
CA ASN A 517 26.70 -4.27 -13.36
C ASN A 517 26.49 -3.11 -12.40
N VAL A 518 27.48 -2.85 -11.55
CA VAL A 518 27.53 -1.72 -10.63
C VAL A 518 28.77 -0.89 -10.94
N PRO A 519 28.68 0.45 -11.00
CA PRO A 519 29.86 1.30 -11.13
C PRO A 519 30.93 0.97 -10.08
N ASP A 520 32.18 1.13 -10.46
CA ASP A 520 33.36 0.90 -9.62
C ASP A 520 33.55 -0.55 -9.11
N GLN A 521 32.74 -1.50 -9.59
CA GLN A 521 32.94 -2.93 -9.36
C GLN A 521 33.41 -3.62 -10.66
N PRO A 522 34.59 -4.27 -10.65
CA PRO A 522 35.13 -4.90 -11.85
C PRO A 522 34.34 -6.15 -12.28
N GLU A 523 33.69 -6.83 -11.32
CA GLU A 523 32.88 -8.01 -11.56
C GLU A 523 31.39 -7.71 -11.37
N ALA A 524 30.56 -8.29 -12.25
CA ALA A 524 29.11 -8.17 -12.14
C ALA A 524 28.60 -8.96 -10.91
N LEU A 525 27.73 -8.33 -10.13
CA LEU A 525 27.02 -8.98 -9.03
C LEU A 525 26.00 -9.99 -9.56
N THR A 526 25.77 -11.05 -8.77
CA THR A 526 24.74 -12.04 -9.04
C THR A 526 23.55 -11.86 -8.10
N PHE A 527 22.36 -11.77 -8.68
CA PHE A 527 21.09 -11.77 -7.95
C PHE A 527 20.25 -12.96 -8.42
N GLU A 528 19.44 -13.53 -7.54
CA GLU A 528 18.53 -14.62 -7.87
C GLU A 528 17.10 -14.32 -7.41
N ALA A 529 16.11 -14.63 -8.24
CA ALA A 529 14.71 -14.45 -7.89
C ALA A 529 13.75 -15.47 -8.48
N ARG A 530 12.63 -15.76 -7.78
CA ARG A 530 11.56 -16.57 -8.36
C ARG A 530 10.87 -15.83 -9.50
N PHE A 531 10.64 -14.53 -9.34
CA PHE A 531 9.95 -13.68 -10.32
C PHE A 531 10.78 -12.47 -10.70
N VAL A 532 10.68 -12.07 -11.98
CA VAL A 532 11.26 -10.82 -12.49
C VAL A 532 10.16 -9.96 -13.08
N ILE A 533 10.11 -8.69 -12.69
CA ILE A 533 9.17 -7.70 -13.20
C ILE A 533 9.91 -6.58 -13.92
N LEU A 534 9.66 -6.43 -15.22
CA LEU A 534 10.22 -5.37 -16.05
C LEU A 534 9.38 -4.09 -15.90
N GLY A 535 9.87 -3.18 -15.07
CA GLY A 535 9.46 -1.77 -14.99
C GLY A 535 10.34 -0.85 -15.86
N THR A 536 11.08 -1.42 -16.81
CA THR A 536 12.16 -0.77 -17.58
C THR A 536 11.72 0.31 -18.57
N GLY A 537 10.41 0.47 -18.77
CA GLY A 537 9.90 1.22 -19.92
C GLY A 537 10.25 0.53 -21.25
N TYR A 538 10.26 1.30 -22.34
CA TYR A 538 10.41 0.77 -23.69
C TYR A 538 11.36 1.58 -24.58
N TYR A 539 12.16 2.49 -24.02
CA TYR A 539 13.11 3.31 -24.77
C TYR A 539 14.55 2.83 -24.57
N ASP A 540 15.39 3.01 -25.59
CA ASP A 540 16.84 2.93 -25.45
C ASP A 540 17.36 4.23 -24.80
N TYR A 541 17.84 4.14 -23.56
CA TYR A 541 18.35 5.32 -22.84
C TYR A 541 19.71 5.80 -23.34
N LYS A 542 20.47 4.94 -24.04
CA LYS A 542 21.85 5.21 -24.45
C LYS A 542 21.96 5.69 -25.88
N THR A 543 21.06 5.24 -26.75
CA THR A 543 21.14 5.54 -28.19
C THR A 543 19.81 6.12 -28.68
N PRO A 544 19.82 7.30 -29.34
CA PRO A 544 18.60 7.89 -29.88
C PRO A 544 18.12 7.15 -31.13
N LEU A 545 16.92 7.49 -31.61
CA LEU A 545 16.52 7.07 -32.94
C LEU A 545 17.29 7.89 -33.98
N GLN A 546 18.14 7.21 -34.76
CA GLN A 546 18.87 7.86 -35.84
C GLN A 546 17.90 8.24 -36.96
N ALA A 547 17.92 9.52 -37.33
CA ALA A 547 17.18 10.04 -38.47
C ALA A 547 18.17 10.47 -39.55
N THR A 548 18.04 9.88 -40.74
CA THR A 548 18.86 10.26 -41.89
C THR A 548 18.37 11.59 -42.43
N ILE A 549 19.11 12.68 -42.16
CA ILE A 549 18.84 14.02 -42.67
C ILE A 549 19.99 14.38 -43.64
N PRO A 550 19.72 14.55 -44.95
CA PRO A 550 20.77 14.82 -45.94
C PRO A 550 21.58 16.07 -45.60
N GLY A 551 22.90 15.94 -45.58
CA GLY A 551 23.82 17.07 -45.35
C GLY A 551 23.91 17.57 -43.91
N ILE A 552 23.24 16.95 -42.94
CA ILE A 552 23.19 17.47 -41.55
C ILE A 552 24.56 17.60 -40.89
N GLN A 553 25.51 16.76 -41.28
CA GLN A 553 26.90 16.80 -40.83
C GLN A 553 27.65 18.07 -41.25
N ASN A 554 27.15 18.78 -42.27
CA ASN A 554 27.75 20.01 -42.78
C ASN A 554 27.32 21.23 -41.96
N PHE A 555 26.28 21.13 -41.12
CA PHE A 555 25.73 22.26 -40.40
C PHE A 555 26.75 22.84 -39.41
N GLY A 556 27.08 24.12 -39.57
CA GLY A 556 28.05 24.83 -38.72
C GLY A 556 27.46 25.30 -37.39
N GLY A 557 26.13 25.27 -37.24
CA GLY A 557 25.43 25.62 -36.00
C GLY A 557 25.32 24.45 -35.02
N LYS A 558 24.48 24.61 -33.98
CA LYS A 558 24.32 23.58 -32.95
C LYS A 558 23.26 22.55 -33.36
N LEU A 559 23.64 21.28 -33.37
CA LEU A 559 22.72 20.14 -33.45
C LEU A 559 22.37 19.64 -32.05
N ILE A 560 21.07 19.51 -31.73
CA ILE A 560 20.58 19.01 -30.45
C ILE A 560 19.58 17.88 -30.68
N HIS A 561 19.81 16.74 -30.04
CA HIS A 561 18.81 15.67 -29.95
C HIS A 561 18.06 15.77 -28.60
N PRO A 562 16.73 15.84 -28.55
CA PRO A 562 15.98 16.07 -27.30
C PRO A 562 16.26 15.09 -26.15
N GLN A 563 16.62 13.84 -26.48
CA GLN A 563 17.02 12.84 -25.47
C GLN A 563 18.29 13.19 -24.70
N PHE A 564 19.23 13.90 -25.32
CA PHE A 564 20.52 14.31 -24.75
C PHE A 564 20.61 15.83 -24.77
N TRP A 565 19.56 16.47 -24.25
CA TRP A 565 19.53 17.92 -24.18
C TRP A 565 20.70 18.40 -23.29
N PRO A 566 21.57 19.30 -23.79
CA PRO A 566 22.70 19.80 -23.03
C PRO A 566 22.23 20.58 -21.79
N GLU A 567 22.90 20.36 -20.67
CA GLU A 567 22.70 21.15 -19.47
C GLU A 567 23.07 22.63 -19.75
N ASP A 568 22.24 23.55 -19.28
CA ASP A 568 22.45 25.01 -19.31
C ASP A 568 22.75 25.63 -20.69
N TYR A 569 22.23 25.06 -21.79
CA TYR A 569 22.44 25.62 -23.13
C TYR A 569 21.59 26.86 -23.39
N ASP A 570 22.26 28.00 -23.64
CA ASP A 570 21.62 29.27 -23.99
C ASP A 570 21.27 29.36 -25.49
N TYR A 571 19.98 29.52 -25.76
CA TYR A 571 19.42 29.73 -27.10
C TYR A 571 18.84 31.14 -27.29
N THR A 572 19.19 32.08 -26.41
CA THR A 572 18.70 33.47 -26.46
C THR A 572 19.07 34.15 -27.78
N GLY A 573 18.08 34.75 -28.43
CA GLY A 573 18.25 35.46 -29.70
C GLY A 573 18.58 34.57 -30.90
N LYS A 574 18.55 33.23 -30.76
CA LYS A 574 18.86 32.29 -31.85
C LYS A 574 17.63 31.90 -32.65
N ASN A 575 17.83 31.61 -33.93
CA ASN A 575 16.83 30.99 -34.80
C ASN A 575 16.92 29.47 -34.66
N VAL A 576 15.82 28.83 -34.26
CA VAL A 576 15.77 27.40 -33.96
C VAL A 576 14.85 26.71 -34.95
N VAL A 577 15.33 25.66 -35.61
CA VAL A 577 14.48 24.76 -36.40
C VAL A 577 14.32 23.43 -35.67
N VAL A 578 13.08 23.10 -35.31
CA VAL A 578 12.71 21.82 -34.68
C VAL A 578 12.20 20.88 -35.77
N ILE A 579 12.95 19.84 -36.08
CA ILE A 579 12.61 18.84 -37.09
C ILE A 579 11.77 17.73 -36.44
N GLY A 580 10.49 17.66 -36.78
CA GLY A 580 9.54 16.67 -36.27
C GLY A 580 8.16 17.27 -35.98
N SER A 581 7.16 16.40 -35.87
CA SER A 581 5.76 16.78 -35.58
C SER A 581 5.13 15.99 -34.43
N GLY A 582 5.95 15.25 -33.67
CA GLY A 582 5.51 14.49 -32.50
C GLY A 582 5.38 15.35 -31.24
N ALA A 583 4.95 14.71 -30.14
CA ALA A 583 4.73 15.38 -28.85
C ALA A 583 5.96 16.17 -28.36
N THR A 584 7.17 15.68 -28.60
CA THR A 584 8.42 16.38 -28.27
C THR A 584 8.52 17.73 -29.00
N ALA A 585 8.25 17.78 -30.30
CA ALA A 585 8.32 19.02 -31.08
C ALA A 585 7.24 20.03 -30.64
N VAL A 586 6.02 19.55 -30.42
CA VAL A 586 4.87 20.36 -29.94
C VAL A 586 5.12 20.93 -28.54
N THR A 587 5.95 20.28 -27.74
CA THR A 587 6.34 20.73 -26.40
C THR A 587 7.49 21.73 -26.43
N ILE A 588 8.52 21.45 -27.23
CA ILE A 588 9.72 22.29 -27.33
C ILE A 588 9.38 23.64 -27.97
N LEU A 589 8.59 23.66 -29.04
CA LEU A 589 8.30 24.89 -29.79
C LEU A 589 7.84 26.05 -28.91
N PRO A 590 6.73 25.95 -28.15
CA PRO A 590 6.26 27.07 -27.34
C PRO A 590 7.25 27.43 -26.22
N SER A 591 7.90 26.43 -25.63
CA SER A 591 8.80 26.58 -24.47
C SER A 591 10.10 27.32 -24.78
N MET A 592 10.50 27.39 -26.06
CA MET A 592 11.68 28.13 -26.48
C MET A 592 11.38 29.57 -26.92
N THR A 593 10.12 29.92 -27.18
CA THR A 593 9.77 31.23 -27.80
C THR A 593 10.02 32.45 -26.93
N ASP A 594 10.17 32.31 -25.61
CA ASP A 594 10.45 33.45 -24.75
C ASP A 594 11.89 33.95 -24.86
N SER A 595 12.84 33.07 -25.22
CA SER A 595 14.27 33.42 -25.33
C SER A 595 14.78 33.37 -26.77
N ALA A 596 14.34 32.41 -27.58
CA ALA A 596 14.74 32.31 -28.98
C ALA A 596 14.21 33.49 -29.81
N SER A 597 14.96 33.89 -30.83
CA SER A 597 14.51 34.93 -31.79
C SER A 597 13.31 34.44 -32.59
N ARG A 598 13.39 33.21 -33.12
CA ARG A 598 12.31 32.55 -33.84
C ARG A 598 12.43 31.03 -33.72
N VAL A 599 11.30 30.34 -33.55
CA VAL A 599 11.26 28.87 -33.51
C VAL A 599 10.38 28.32 -34.63
N THR A 600 10.96 27.58 -35.56
CA THR A 600 10.23 26.99 -36.70
C THR A 600 10.14 25.47 -36.55
N MET A 601 8.92 24.93 -36.49
CA MET A 601 8.71 23.48 -36.57
C MET A 601 8.70 23.05 -38.04
N LEU A 602 9.70 22.27 -38.44
CA LEU A 602 9.76 21.66 -39.77
C LEU A 602 9.24 20.22 -39.70
N GLN A 603 8.17 19.94 -40.46
CA GLN A 603 7.50 18.66 -40.47
C GLN A 603 7.32 18.10 -41.87
N ARG A 604 7.56 16.80 -42.03
CA ARG A 604 7.25 16.08 -43.28
C ARG A 604 5.76 15.77 -43.41
N SER A 605 5.11 15.49 -42.30
CA SER A 605 3.70 15.12 -42.26
C SER A 605 3.07 15.69 -40.98
N PRO A 606 1.97 16.45 -41.11
CA PRO A 606 1.32 17.06 -39.96
C PRO A 606 0.64 16.01 -39.08
N GLY A 607 0.67 16.26 -37.77
CA GLY A 607 -0.05 15.50 -36.76
C GLY A 607 -1.27 16.24 -36.23
N TYR A 608 -2.11 15.55 -35.47
CA TYR A 608 -3.21 16.20 -34.74
C TYR A 608 -2.69 16.83 -33.45
N ILE A 609 -2.93 18.14 -33.29
CA ILE A 609 -2.58 18.93 -32.11
C ILE A 609 -3.88 19.53 -31.55
N MET A 610 -4.13 19.34 -30.25
CA MET A 610 -5.31 19.91 -29.58
C MET A 610 -4.96 20.59 -28.26
N PRO A 611 -5.57 21.74 -27.96
CA PRO A 611 -5.40 22.40 -26.68
C PRO A 611 -6.12 21.61 -25.60
N LEU A 612 -5.36 21.23 -24.57
CA LEU A 612 -5.86 20.69 -23.32
C LEU A 612 -5.64 21.73 -22.21
N PRO A 613 -6.68 22.06 -21.45
CA PRO A 613 -6.54 23.03 -20.36
C PRO A 613 -5.66 22.46 -19.24
N SER A 614 -4.72 23.26 -18.74
CA SER A 614 -3.86 22.92 -17.60
C SER A 614 -4.69 22.80 -16.32
N THR A 615 -5.76 23.57 -16.20
CA THR A 615 -6.76 23.50 -15.14
C THR A 615 -8.16 23.64 -15.75
N SER A 616 -9.14 22.87 -15.28
CA SER A 616 -10.53 23.07 -15.69
C SER A 616 -11.31 23.77 -14.57
N LEU A 617 -12.28 24.61 -14.93
CA LEU A 617 -13.15 25.26 -13.94
C LEU A 617 -13.84 24.23 -13.05
N LEU A 618 -14.30 23.11 -13.64
CA LEU A 618 -14.90 22.01 -12.92
C LEU A 618 -13.93 21.36 -11.92
N ILE A 619 -12.70 21.04 -12.35
CA ILE A 619 -11.69 20.44 -11.46
C ILE A 619 -11.31 21.43 -10.36
N SER A 620 -11.13 22.71 -10.70
CA SER A 620 -10.81 23.76 -9.73
C SER A 620 -11.91 23.90 -8.67
N LEU A 621 -13.17 23.86 -9.09
CA LEU A 621 -14.32 23.88 -8.18
C LEU A 621 -14.34 22.63 -7.28
N LEU A 622 -14.06 21.44 -7.82
CA LEU A 622 -13.98 20.20 -7.03
C LEU A 622 -12.90 20.31 -5.94
N PHE A 623 -11.71 20.81 -6.27
CA PHE A 623 -10.61 21.00 -5.31
C PHE A 623 -10.84 22.16 -4.33
N THR A 624 -11.76 23.08 -4.66
CA THR A 624 -12.15 24.18 -3.76
C THR A 624 -13.23 23.72 -2.77
N LEU A 625 -14.19 22.89 -3.21
CA LEU A 625 -15.37 22.51 -2.43
C LEU A 625 -15.22 21.20 -1.66
N LEU A 626 -14.36 20.28 -2.11
CA LEU A 626 -14.23 18.94 -1.57
C LEU A 626 -12.83 18.72 -1.00
N PRO A 627 -12.66 17.80 -0.03
CA PRO A 627 -11.34 17.33 0.38
C PRO A 627 -10.53 16.84 -0.83
N ALA A 628 -9.22 17.12 -0.85
CA ALA A 628 -8.35 16.87 -2.00
C ALA A 628 -8.43 15.43 -2.53
N MET A 629 -8.58 14.44 -1.65
CA MET A 629 -8.71 13.02 -2.01
C MET A 629 -10.01 12.74 -2.78
N THR A 630 -11.13 13.30 -2.31
CA THR A 630 -12.44 13.16 -2.97
C THR A 630 -12.45 13.91 -4.31
N ALA A 631 -11.90 15.13 -4.33
CA ALA A 631 -11.74 15.91 -5.54
C ALA A 631 -10.91 15.17 -6.58
N HIS A 632 -9.77 14.59 -6.18
CA HIS A 632 -8.92 13.76 -7.04
C HIS A 632 -9.68 12.54 -7.57
N PHE A 633 -10.38 11.81 -6.71
CA PHE A 633 -11.11 10.60 -7.12
C PHE A 633 -12.17 10.94 -8.19
N ILE A 634 -12.98 11.97 -7.96
CA ILE A 634 -13.99 12.42 -8.95
C ILE A 634 -13.31 12.88 -10.24
N SER A 635 -12.22 13.66 -10.13
CA SER A 635 -11.44 14.13 -11.29
C SER A 635 -10.92 12.95 -12.12
N ARG A 636 -10.38 11.92 -11.46
CA ARG A 636 -9.91 10.70 -12.11
C ARG A 636 -11.03 9.98 -12.86
N ILE A 637 -12.21 9.84 -12.26
CA ILE A 637 -13.37 9.22 -12.94
C ILE A 637 -13.77 10.02 -14.17
N ILE A 638 -13.88 11.35 -14.05
CA ILE A 638 -14.21 12.24 -15.18
C ILE A 638 -13.20 12.04 -16.33
N TRP A 639 -11.91 12.04 -16.01
CA TRP A 639 -10.85 11.89 -17.02
C TRP A 639 -10.82 10.49 -17.65
N LEU A 640 -11.07 9.42 -16.87
CA LEU A 640 -11.19 8.06 -17.40
C LEU A 640 -12.29 7.96 -18.46
N PHE A 641 -13.50 8.44 -18.14
CA PHE A 641 -14.62 8.41 -19.07
C PHE A 641 -14.40 9.34 -20.27
N LYS A 642 -13.89 10.55 -20.04
CA LYS A 642 -13.56 11.51 -21.11
C LYS A 642 -12.55 10.93 -22.11
N SER A 643 -11.48 10.31 -21.62
CA SER A 643 -10.47 9.67 -22.46
C SER A 643 -11.07 8.51 -23.25
N TYR A 644 -11.87 7.66 -22.61
CA TYR A 644 -12.54 6.54 -23.27
C TYR A 644 -13.51 6.99 -24.37
N ILE A 645 -14.39 7.94 -24.07
CA ILE A 645 -15.38 8.47 -25.02
C ILE A 645 -14.68 9.15 -26.20
N THR A 646 -13.66 9.99 -25.93
CA THR A 646 -12.93 10.71 -26.99
C THR A 646 -12.27 9.72 -27.96
N THR A 647 -11.60 8.71 -27.44
CA THR A 647 -10.96 7.68 -28.28
C THR A 647 -12.00 6.84 -29.02
N ALA A 648 -13.12 6.49 -28.38
CA ALA A 648 -14.20 5.75 -29.03
C ALA A 648 -14.81 6.54 -30.20
N VAL A 649 -15.05 7.85 -30.04
CA VAL A 649 -15.55 8.72 -31.11
C VAL A 649 -14.53 8.81 -32.25
N CYS A 650 -13.24 8.96 -31.95
CA CYS A 650 -12.19 9.01 -32.96
C CYS A 650 -12.12 7.72 -33.80
N LYS A 651 -12.21 6.55 -33.14
CA LYS A 651 -12.11 5.25 -33.80
C LYS A 651 -13.41 4.86 -34.54
N LYS A 652 -14.59 5.12 -33.96
CA LYS A 652 -15.89 4.72 -34.53
C LYS A 652 -16.48 5.73 -35.50
N CYS A 653 -16.19 7.02 -35.34
CA CYS A 653 -16.74 8.11 -36.15
C CYS A 653 -15.64 9.08 -36.63
N PRO A 654 -14.63 8.61 -37.38
CA PRO A 654 -13.45 9.39 -37.72
C PRO A 654 -13.75 10.66 -38.54
N GLY A 655 -14.76 10.64 -39.41
CA GLY A 655 -15.17 11.82 -40.18
C GLY A 655 -15.69 12.98 -39.30
N LEU A 656 -16.53 12.66 -38.31
CA LEU A 656 -17.02 13.62 -37.33
C LEU A 656 -15.85 14.17 -36.50
N ALA A 657 -14.99 13.28 -35.99
CA ALA A 657 -13.82 13.67 -35.21
C ALA A 657 -12.90 14.62 -35.99
N LYS A 658 -12.57 14.30 -37.26
CA LYS A 658 -11.78 15.17 -38.14
C LYS A 658 -12.41 16.55 -38.32
N SER A 659 -13.73 16.61 -38.55
CA SER A 659 -14.44 17.88 -38.73
C SER A 659 -14.38 18.76 -37.48
N LEU A 660 -14.62 18.18 -36.30
CA LEU A 660 -14.56 18.88 -35.03
C LEU A 660 -13.14 19.40 -34.71
N ILE A 661 -12.14 18.54 -34.90
CA ILE A 661 -10.73 18.91 -34.70
C ILE A 661 -10.33 20.02 -35.67
N ARG A 662 -10.61 19.88 -36.96
CA ARG A 662 -10.33 20.90 -37.98
C ARG A 662 -10.94 22.25 -37.61
N ARG A 663 -12.23 22.28 -37.26
CA ARG A 663 -12.92 23.53 -36.87
C ARG A 663 -12.26 24.18 -35.66
N ARG A 664 -11.83 23.39 -34.68
CA ARG A 664 -11.16 23.92 -33.48
C ARG A 664 -9.75 24.41 -33.79
N THR A 665 -8.96 23.64 -34.55
CA THR A 665 -7.61 24.05 -34.97
C THR A 665 -7.66 25.36 -35.76
N ILE A 666 -8.56 25.50 -36.75
CA ILE A 666 -8.68 26.73 -37.54
C ILE A 666 -8.96 27.96 -36.67
N ARG A 667 -9.76 27.82 -35.60
CA ARG A 667 -10.03 28.93 -34.67
C ARG A 667 -8.82 29.36 -33.84
N GLU A 668 -7.84 28.47 -33.66
CA GLU A 668 -6.62 28.75 -32.90
C GLU A 668 -5.51 29.32 -33.79
N LEU A 669 -5.57 29.11 -35.11
CA LEU A 669 -4.53 29.56 -36.03
C LEU A 669 -4.59 31.08 -36.27
N PRO A 670 -3.43 31.74 -36.42
CA PRO A 670 -3.42 33.11 -36.93
C PRO A 670 -3.85 33.14 -38.42
N PRO A 671 -4.33 34.29 -38.93
CA PRO A 671 -4.89 34.39 -40.28
C PRO A 671 -3.92 34.03 -41.42
N ASP A 672 -2.62 34.16 -41.18
CA ASP A 672 -1.52 33.95 -42.13
C ASP A 672 -1.04 32.50 -42.23
N ILE A 673 -1.44 31.62 -41.29
CA ILE A 673 -1.08 30.20 -41.32
C ILE A 673 -2.27 29.35 -41.78
N SER A 674 -2.13 28.73 -42.95
CA SER A 674 -3.17 27.86 -43.49
C SER A 674 -3.27 26.52 -42.74
N TRP A 675 -4.48 26.00 -42.61
CA TRP A 675 -4.69 24.65 -42.07
C TRP A 675 -4.14 23.54 -42.98
N ASP A 676 -4.22 23.74 -44.30
CA ASP A 676 -3.65 22.86 -45.32
C ASP A 676 -2.47 23.61 -45.97
N PRO A 677 -1.22 23.14 -45.86
CA PRO A 677 -0.79 21.78 -45.48
C PRO A 677 -0.39 21.57 -44.02
N HIS A 678 -0.41 22.59 -43.15
CA HIS A 678 0.29 22.55 -41.86
C HIS A 678 -0.37 21.74 -40.75
N PHE A 679 -1.67 21.46 -40.87
CA PHE A 679 -2.47 20.81 -39.82
C PHE A 679 -3.49 19.81 -40.39
N LYS A 680 -3.25 19.30 -41.61
CA LYS A 680 -4.08 18.30 -42.30
C LYS A 680 -3.37 16.93 -42.34
N PRO A 681 -3.48 16.10 -41.29
CA PRO A 681 -2.94 14.75 -41.29
C PRO A 681 -3.54 13.88 -42.41
N ARG A 682 -2.73 12.96 -42.93
CA ARG A 682 -3.14 11.94 -43.92
C ARG A 682 -3.82 10.71 -43.29
N TYR A 683 -3.90 10.66 -41.97
CA TYR A 683 -4.39 9.54 -41.17
C TYR A 683 -5.57 9.97 -40.28
N ASN A 684 -6.35 9.02 -39.74
CA ASN A 684 -7.47 9.32 -38.84
C ASN A 684 -7.00 9.65 -37.41
N PRO A 685 -7.76 10.46 -36.65
CA PRO A 685 -7.48 10.69 -35.23
C PRO A 685 -7.23 9.38 -34.46
N TRP A 686 -6.18 9.34 -33.64
CA TRP A 686 -5.72 8.16 -32.87
C TRP A 686 -5.17 6.95 -33.66
N GLU A 687 -5.02 7.01 -34.99
CA GLU A 687 -4.17 6.03 -35.71
C GLU A 687 -2.68 6.25 -35.41
N GLN A 688 -2.31 7.49 -35.10
CA GLN A 688 -1.05 7.85 -34.47
C GLN A 688 -1.33 8.61 -33.17
N ARG A 689 -0.34 8.67 -32.27
CA ARG A 689 -0.50 9.31 -30.96
C ARG A 689 -0.94 10.77 -31.12
N PHE A 690 -1.98 11.14 -30.39
CA PHE A 690 -2.54 12.49 -30.42
C PHE A 690 -1.64 13.45 -29.62
N CYS A 691 -1.30 14.62 -30.16
CA CYS A 691 -0.47 15.60 -29.44
C CYS A 691 -1.34 16.60 -28.68
N ALA A 692 -1.04 16.79 -27.40
CA ALA A 692 -1.68 17.80 -26.56
C ALA A 692 -0.78 19.03 -26.40
N CYS A 693 -1.35 20.22 -26.57
CA CYS A 693 -0.71 21.48 -26.20
C CYS A 693 -1.39 22.08 -24.96
N MET A 694 -0.60 22.62 -24.03
CA MET A 694 -1.09 23.08 -22.73
C MET A 694 -1.70 24.47 -22.89
N ASP A 695 -2.97 24.65 -22.54
CA ASP A 695 -3.67 25.95 -22.66
C ASP A 695 -3.60 26.59 -24.06
N GLY A 696 -3.31 25.79 -25.09
CA GLY A 696 -3.08 26.30 -26.44
C GLY A 696 -1.75 27.04 -26.62
N ASP A 697 -0.77 26.87 -25.73
CA ASP A 697 0.59 27.45 -25.77
C ASP A 697 1.23 27.38 -27.16
N PHE A 698 1.14 26.22 -27.82
CA PHE A 698 1.62 26.01 -29.18
C PHE A 698 0.99 27.00 -30.18
N PHE A 699 -0.33 27.19 -30.13
CA PHE A 699 -1.03 28.10 -31.04
C PHE A 699 -0.83 29.57 -30.64
N ALA A 700 -0.71 29.86 -29.35
CA ALA A 700 -0.37 31.19 -28.85
C ALA A 700 1.01 31.64 -29.35
N ALA A 701 2.00 30.74 -29.37
CA ALA A 701 3.31 30.99 -29.95
C ALA A 701 3.23 31.36 -31.44
N LEU A 702 2.39 30.66 -32.22
CA LEU A 702 2.15 31.00 -33.63
C LEU A 702 1.48 32.38 -33.78
N ARG A 703 0.43 32.65 -33.01
CA ARG A 703 -0.28 33.94 -33.04
C ARG A 703 0.61 35.13 -32.63
N SER A 704 1.63 34.89 -31.81
CA SER A 704 2.58 35.93 -31.40
C SER A 704 3.60 36.30 -32.49
N GLY A 705 3.69 35.51 -33.57
CA GLY A 705 4.70 35.66 -34.61
C GLY A 705 6.11 35.14 -34.23
N LYS A 706 6.32 34.70 -32.99
CA LYS A 706 7.60 34.16 -32.51
C LYS A 706 7.88 32.72 -32.97
N ALA A 707 6.85 32.00 -33.41
CA ALA A 707 6.97 30.65 -33.93
C ALA A 707 6.33 30.49 -35.32
N ASP A 708 6.74 29.42 -36.01
CA ASP A 708 6.24 29.08 -37.35
C ASP A 708 6.16 27.57 -37.56
N VAL A 709 5.39 27.14 -38.57
CA VAL A 709 5.28 25.75 -38.98
C VAL A 709 5.48 25.63 -40.49
N VAL A 710 6.44 24.81 -40.88
CA VAL A 710 6.74 24.52 -42.29
C VAL A 710 6.47 23.04 -42.56
N THR A 711 5.61 22.76 -43.54
CA THR A 711 5.33 21.39 -43.97
C THR A 711 6.02 21.13 -45.30
N ASP A 712 7.16 20.43 -45.25
CA ASP A 712 7.97 20.15 -46.43
C ASP A 712 8.98 19.01 -46.19
N ARG A 713 9.76 18.66 -47.21
CA ARG A 713 10.86 17.71 -47.17
C ARG A 713 12.20 18.44 -47.27
N ILE A 714 13.18 17.95 -46.52
CA ILE A 714 14.55 18.47 -46.55
C ILE A 714 15.24 17.91 -47.79
N LYS A 715 15.74 18.80 -48.65
CA LYS A 715 16.59 18.45 -49.79
C LYS A 715 18.02 18.23 -49.31
N THR A 716 18.60 19.21 -48.61
CA THR A 716 19.91 19.11 -47.96
C THR A 716 20.07 20.17 -46.88
N VAL A 717 20.90 19.87 -45.89
CA VAL A 717 21.41 20.86 -44.93
C VAL A 717 22.78 21.32 -45.41
N THR A 718 22.99 22.64 -45.44
CA THR A 718 24.27 23.28 -45.76
C THR A 718 24.95 23.74 -44.46
N GLU A 719 26.05 24.47 -44.56
CA GLU A 719 26.72 25.07 -43.40
C GLU A 719 25.79 25.99 -42.59
N LYS A 720 24.86 26.70 -43.25
CA LYS A 720 24.05 27.77 -42.62
C LYS A 720 22.55 27.66 -42.87
N THR A 721 22.11 26.73 -43.73
CA THR A 721 20.72 26.66 -44.17
C THR A 721 20.18 25.24 -44.23
N ILE A 722 18.85 25.13 -44.17
CA ILE A 722 18.12 23.93 -44.57
C ILE A 722 17.40 24.26 -45.88
N GLU A 723 17.82 23.63 -46.97
CA GLU A 723 17.15 23.72 -48.26
C GLU A 723 16.02 22.70 -48.32
N LEU A 724 14.83 23.15 -48.72
CA LEU A 724 13.64 22.31 -48.83
C LEU A 724 13.35 21.92 -50.30
N GLU A 725 12.62 20.83 -50.50
CA GLU A 725 12.24 20.36 -51.84
C GLU A 725 11.34 21.35 -52.59
N SER A 726 10.57 22.19 -51.89
CA SER A 726 9.80 23.27 -52.51
C SER A 726 10.65 24.43 -53.07
N GLY A 727 11.94 24.48 -52.75
CA GLY A 727 12.82 25.62 -53.04
C GLY A 727 12.89 26.66 -51.92
N ALA A 728 12.06 26.54 -50.87
CA ALA A 728 12.18 27.37 -49.68
C ALA A 728 13.47 27.06 -48.89
N THR A 729 13.98 28.06 -48.16
CA THR A 729 15.22 27.95 -47.38
C THR A 729 14.98 28.43 -45.95
N LEU A 730 15.43 27.65 -44.96
CA LEU A 730 15.42 28.05 -43.55
C LEU A 730 16.84 28.37 -43.08
N HIS A 731 16.99 29.34 -42.17
CA HIS A 731 18.28 29.83 -41.67
C HIS A 731 18.43 29.59 -40.16
N PRO A 732 18.57 28.33 -39.70
CA PRO A 732 18.75 28.05 -38.28
C PRO A 732 20.15 28.37 -37.78
N ASP A 733 20.25 28.88 -36.56
CA ASP A 733 21.46 28.78 -35.72
C ASP A 733 21.52 27.42 -35.00
N ILE A 734 20.34 26.84 -34.73
CA ILE A 734 20.17 25.59 -33.98
C ILE A 734 19.21 24.68 -34.72
N ILE A 735 19.57 23.40 -34.84
CA ILE A 735 18.68 22.34 -35.32
C ILE A 735 18.37 21.38 -34.16
N VAL A 736 17.09 21.16 -33.88
CA VAL A 736 16.61 20.18 -32.90
C VAL A 736 15.99 18.98 -33.64
N THR A 737 16.55 17.78 -33.47
CA THR A 737 16.06 16.57 -34.15
C THR A 737 15.03 15.82 -33.31
N ALA A 738 13.80 16.34 -33.25
CA ALA A 738 12.68 15.73 -32.54
C ALA A 738 12.02 14.58 -33.34
N THR A 739 12.83 13.63 -33.82
CA THR A 739 12.48 12.63 -34.84
C THR A 739 11.94 11.31 -34.31
N GLY A 740 11.76 11.18 -32.99
CA GLY A 740 11.19 10.00 -32.34
C GLY A 740 12.13 9.33 -31.35
N LEU A 741 11.76 8.13 -30.90
CA LEU A 741 12.49 7.39 -29.87
C LEU A 741 12.81 5.99 -30.36
N LYS A 742 14.02 5.50 -30.03
CA LYS A 742 14.43 4.14 -30.33
C LYS A 742 13.84 3.22 -29.26
N LEU A 743 13.09 2.21 -29.68
CA LEU A 743 12.48 1.28 -28.74
C LEU A 743 13.45 0.18 -28.32
N LYS A 744 13.35 -0.28 -27.07
CA LYS A 744 14.16 -1.36 -26.53
C LYS A 744 13.43 -2.08 -25.41
N PHE A 745 13.04 -3.35 -25.65
CA PHE A 745 12.38 -4.16 -24.64
C PHE A 745 13.36 -4.54 -23.52
N GLY A 746 12.87 -4.55 -22.28
CA GLY A 746 13.64 -4.95 -21.09
C GLY A 746 14.93 -4.14 -20.87
N GLY A 747 15.06 -2.93 -21.42
CA GLY A 747 16.30 -2.14 -21.35
C GLY A 747 17.49 -2.75 -22.09
N GLY A 748 17.30 -3.84 -22.85
CA GLY A 748 18.39 -4.58 -23.51
C GLY A 748 18.98 -5.73 -22.70
N ILE A 749 18.31 -6.19 -21.66
CA ILE A 749 18.71 -7.40 -20.92
C ILE A 749 18.75 -8.59 -21.88
N ALA A 750 19.85 -9.34 -21.84
CA ALA A 750 19.95 -10.62 -22.55
C ALA A 750 19.18 -11.70 -21.78
N PHE A 751 18.06 -12.17 -22.33
CA PHE A 751 17.22 -13.20 -21.70
C PHE A 751 17.58 -14.60 -22.21
N ARG A 752 17.64 -15.57 -21.30
CA ARG A 752 17.79 -16.99 -21.62
C ARG A 752 16.89 -17.87 -20.76
N VAL A 753 16.52 -19.03 -21.30
CA VAL A 753 15.87 -20.12 -20.57
C VAL A 753 16.76 -21.35 -20.71
N ASP A 754 17.27 -21.86 -19.59
CA ASP A 754 18.18 -23.01 -19.52
C ASP A 754 19.38 -22.88 -20.49
N GLY A 755 20.00 -21.69 -20.47
CA GLY A 755 21.16 -21.35 -21.31
C GLY A 755 20.83 -21.02 -22.78
N LYS A 756 19.59 -21.21 -23.23
CA LYS A 756 19.17 -20.90 -24.61
C LYS A 756 18.63 -19.48 -24.71
N SER A 757 19.22 -18.68 -25.60
CA SER A 757 18.73 -17.32 -25.89
C SER A 757 17.49 -17.39 -26.79
N PHE A 758 16.58 -16.43 -26.65
CA PHE A 758 15.41 -16.29 -27.51
C PHE A 758 15.23 -14.84 -27.93
N ASP A 759 14.64 -14.62 -29.11
CA ASP A 759 14.22 -13.29 -29.53
C ASP A 759 12.83 -12.98 -28.94
N VAL A 760 12.70 -11.83 -28.29
CA VAL A 760 11.44 -11.35 -27.74
C VAL A 760 10.43 -11.07 -28.86
N ALA A 761 10.89 -10.61 -30.02
CA ALA A 761 10.03 -10.31 -31.18
C ALA A 761 9.33 -11.57 -31.73
N ASP A 762 9.89 -12.75 -31.47
CA ASP A 762 9.30 -14.02 -31.89
C ASP A 762 8.25 -14.55 -30.92
N LYS A 763 8.12 -13.97 -29.72
CA LYS A 763 7.17 -14.40 -28.69
C LYS A 763 5.87 -13.62 -28.73
N PHE A 764 4.75 -14.29 -28.44
CA PHE A 764 3.48 -13.62 -28.18
C PHE A 764 3.37 -13.12 -26.74
N ALA A 765 2.69 -11.99 -26.55
CA ALA A 765 2.47 -11.37 -25.26
C ALA A 765 1.13 -11.79 -24.63
N TRP A 766 1.17 -12.64 -23.61
CA TRP A 766 -0.02 -13.04 -22.86
C TRP A 766 -0.50 -11.90 -21.96
N LYS A 767 -1.76 -11.48 -22.17
CA LYS A 767 -2.45 -10.32 -21.59
C LYS A 767 -1.63 -9.02 -21.58
N SER A 768 -0.65 -8.91 -22.50
CA SER A 768 0.36 -7.85 -22.54
C SER A 768 1.15 -7.70 -21.22
N VAL A 769 1.37 -8.80 -20.48
CA VAL A 769 2.10 -8.81 -19.20
C VAL A 769 3.12 -9.94 -19.06
N MET A 770 3.04 -11.03 -19.82
CA MET A 770 4.00 -12.14 -19.82
C MET A 770 4.36 -12.55 -21.24
N LEU A 771 5.52 -13.20 -21.43
CA LEU A 771 5.98 -13.70 -22.73
C LEU A 771 5.71 -15.20 -22.87
N GLN A 772 5.23 -15.60 -24.06
CA GLN A 772 5.03 -16.99 -24.44
C GLN A 772 6.26 -17.86 -24.13
N ASP A 773 6.05 -18.98 -23.42
CA ASP A 773 7.07 -19.95 -23.01
C ASP A 773 8.18 -19.41 -22.07
N VAL A 774 8.01 -18.22 -21.51
CA VAL A 774 9.00 -17.63 -20.59
C VAL A 774 8.45 -17.69 -19.16
N PRO A 775 9.07 -18.49 -18.25
CA PRO A 775 8.56 -18.65 -16.89
C PRO A 775 8.76 -17.39 -16.04
N ASN A 776 7.76 -17.04 -15.23
CA ASN A 776 7.87 -16.04 -14.14
C ASN A 776 8.40 -14.64 -14.53
N LEU A 777 8.46 -14.31 -15.83
CA LEU A 777 8.87 -13.00 -16.32
C LEU A 777 7.63 -12.16 -16.66
N PHE A 778 7.46 -11.06 -15.93
CA PHE A 778 6.37 -10.12 -16.12
C PHE A 778 6.91 -8.78 -16.64
N PHE A 779 6.12 -8.06 -17.42
CA PHE A 779 6.47 -6.72 -17.89
C PHE A 779 5.28 -5.76 -17.83
N MET A 780 5.55 -4.51 -17.44
CA MET A 780 4.51 -3.53 -17.16
C MET A 780 4.40 -2.51 -18.29
N THR A 781 3.37 -2.68 -19.13
CA THR A 781 3.06 -1.80 -20.27
C THR A 781 1.84 -0.93 -20.00
N GLY A 782 1.87 0.29 -20.53
CA GLY A 782 0.74 1.20 -20.51
C GLY A 782 -0.20 1.04 -21.71
N TYR A 783 -1.12 1.99 -21.83
CA TYR A 783 -2.00 2.12 -23.01
C TYR A 783 -1.39 3.05 -24.07
N GLU A 784 -1.72 2.78 -25.33
CA GLU A 784 -1.38 3.66 -26.46
C GLU A 784 -2.26 4.93 -26.50
N ASN A 785 -3.49 4.82 -25.97
CA ASN A 785 -4.59 5.76 -26.11
C ASN A 785 -5.18 6.24 -24.78
N ALA A 786 -4.46 5.99 -23.68
CA ALA A 786 -4.78 6.43 -22.33
C ALA A 786 -3.47 6.50 -21.52
N SER A 787 -3.57 6.97 -20.27
CA SER A 787 -2.43 7.08 -19.37
C SER A 787 -1.67 5.76 -19.17
N TRP A 788 -0.34 5.86 -19.18
CA TRP A 788 0.56 4.71 -19.05
C TRP A 788 0.30 3.91 -17.76
N THR A 789 0.18 4.61 -16.64
CA THR A 789 0.01 4.02 -15.30
C THR A 789 -1.24 3.17 -15.16
N LEU A 790 -2.30 3.46 -15.93
CA LEU A 790 -3.51 2.63 -15.93
C LEU A 790 -3.21 1.20 -16.37
N GLY A 791 -2.47 1.03 -17.47
CA GLY A 791 -2.13 -0.28 -18.01
C GLY A 791 -1.13 -1.03 -17.14
N ALA A 792 -0.17 -0.29 -16.58
CA ALA A 792 0.81 -0.84 -15.64
C ALA A 792 0.13 -1.33 -14.34
N ASP A 793 -0.85 -0.59 -13.80
CA ASP A 793 -1.60 -1.01 -12.60
C ASP A 793 -2.46 -2.25 -12.84
N VAL A 794 -3.10 -2.35 -14.01
CA VAL A 794 -3.80 -3.57 -14.43
C VAL A 794 -2.85 -4.77 -14.43
N GLY A 795 -1.64 -4.60 -14.97
CA GLY A 795 -0.64 -5.67 -15.03
C GLY A 795 -0.13 -6.08 -13.64
N ALA A 796 0.20 -5.11 -12.80
CA ALA A 796 0.69 -5.36 -11.44
C ALA A 796 -0.36 -6.08 -10.56
N ARG A 797 -1.64 -5.70 -10.68
CA ARG A 797 -2.74 -6.37 -9.97
C ARG A 797 -2.97 -7.79 -10.48
N LEU A 798 -2.87 -8.01 -11.80
CA LEU A 798 -2.96 -9.34 -12.37
C LEU A 798 -1.81 -10.23 -11.88
N PHE A 799 -0.59 -9.69 -11.80
CA PHE A 799 0.56 -10.38 -11.22
C PHE A 799 0.28 -10.83 -9.77
N VAL A 800 -0.14 -9.91 -8.90
CA VAL A 800 -0.47 -10.25 -7.49
C VAL A 800 -1.53 -11.36 -7.41
N ARG A 801 -2.55 -11.29 -8.27
CA ARG A 801 -3.60 -12.31 -8.29
C ARG A 801 -3.10 -13.68 -8.76
N ILE A 802 -2.23 -13.70 -9.78
CA ILE A 802 -1.56 -14.93 -10.23
C ILE A 802 -0.71 -15.50 -9.09
N LEU A 803 0.06 -14.65 -8.41
CA LEU A 803 0.90 -15.04 -7.28
C LEU A 803 0.10 -15.67 -6.14
N ARG A 804 -1.03 -15.05 -5.74
CA ARG A 804 -1.94 -15.61 -4.74
C ARG A 804 -2.50 -16.98 -5.18
N ARG A 805 -2.88 -17.11 -6.46
CA ARG A 805 -3.35 -18.40 -6.99
C ARG A 805 -2.26 -19.47 -6.95
N MET A 806 -1.01 -19.11 -7.28
CA MET A 806 0.11 -20.04 -7.23
C MET A 806 0.36 -20.54 -5.81
N GLU A 807 0.25 -19.68 -4.79
CA GLU A 807 0.34 -20.10 -3.38
C GLU A 807 -0.75 -21.10 -2.98
N GLU A 808 -2.00 -20.88 -3.40
CA GLU A 808 -3.11 -21.80 -3.12
C GLU A 808 -2.85 -23.23 -3.64
N ILE A 809 -2.22 -23.35 -4.81
CA ILE A 809 -1.93 -24.65 -5.44
C ILE A 809 -0.47 -25.09 -5.25
N LYS A 810 0.31 -24.34 -4.46
CA LYS A 810 1.74 -24.56 -4.20
C LYS A 810 2.62 -24.62 -5.45
N ALA A 811 2.24 -23.91 -6.51
CA ALA A 811 3.04 -23.78 -7.72
C ALA A 811 4.20 -22.81 -7.50
N ARG A 812 5.34 -23.10 -8.10
CA ARG A 812 6.56 -22.29 -8.01
C ARG A 812 6.84 -21.52 -9.28
N SER A 813 6.34 -22.00 -10.43
CA SER A 813 6.49 -21.33 -11.71
C SER A 813 5.17 -21.21 -12.47
N VAL A 814 5.07 -20.17 -13.28
CA VAL A 814 3.95 -19.89 -14.15
C VAL A 814 4.45 -19.55 -15.55
N VAL A 815 3.90 -20.21 -16.56
CA VAL A 815 4.35 -20.13 -17.95
C VAL A 815 3.13 -20.00 -18.86
N PRO A 816 3.00 -18.92 -19.66
CA PRO A 816 1.93 -18.84 -20.64
C PRO A 816 2.27 -19.72 -21.86
N ARG A 817 1.44 -20.72 -22.13
CA ARG A 817 1.58 -21.70 -23.21
C ARG A 817 0.57 -21.45 -24.31
N LEU A 818 1.08 -21.30 -25.53
CA LEU A 818 0.24 -21.23 -26.72
C LEU A 818 0.30 -22.58 -27.44
N ALA A 819 -0.82 -23.30 -27.47
CA ALA A 819 -0.87 -24.68 -27.95
C ALA A 819 -0.52 -24.83 -29.44
N SER A 820 -0.99 -23.89 -30.27
CA SER A 820 -0.75 -23.87 -31.73
C SER A 820 -0.27 -22.49 -32.15
N PRO A 821 1.02 -22.14 -31.92
CA PRO A 821 1.56 -20.82 -32.25
C PRO A 821 1.48 -20.46 -33.73
N GLU A 822 1.61 -21.46 -34.61
CA GLU A 822 1.50 -21.35 -36.07
C GLU A 822 0.11 -20.87 -36.54
N ASP A 823 -0.94 -21.18 -35.79
CA ASP A 823 -2.32 -20.81 -36.12
C ASP A 823 -2.71 -19.44 -35.54
N MET A 824 -1.91 -18.86 -34.65
CA MET A 824 -2.21 -17.59 -33.99
C MET A 824 -1.93 -16.41 -34.94
N PRO A 825 -2.95 -15.59 -35.30
CA PRO A 825 -2.71 -14.41 -36.13
C PRO A 825 -1.80 -13.41 -35.42
N ALA A 826 -0.63 -13.14 -36.00
CA ALA A 826 0.30 -12.16 -35.47
C ALA A 826 -0.20 -10.73 -35.72
N THR A 827 -0.28 -9.95 -34.65
CA THR A 827 -0.59 -8.51 -34.68
C THR A 827 0.47 -7.74 -33.92
N PRO A 828 0.67 -6.44 -34.20
CA PRO A 828 1.51 -5.61 -33.36
C PRO A 828 0.98 -5.50 -31.92
N MET A 829 1.87 -5.55 -30.91
CA MET A 829 1.47 -5.31 -29.51
C MET A 829 0.98 -3.87 -29.28
N MET A 830 1.42 -2.90 -30.09
CA MET A 830 0.91 -1.53 -30.13
C MET A 830 0.31 -1.26 -31.52
N ARG A 831 -0.89 -0.68 -31.58
CA ARG A 831 -1.66 -0.50 -32.83
C ARG A 831 -1.40 0.85 -33.53
N LEU A 832 -0.58 1.71 -32.94
CA LEU A 832 -0.23 3.00 -33.53
C LEU A 832 0.65 2.83 -34.79
N THR A 833 0.42 3.64 -35.82
CA THR A 833 1.09 3.55 -37.14
C THR A 833 2.20 4.59 -37.33
N SER A 834 2.69 5.20 -36.25
CA SER A 834 3.74 6.22 -36.32
C SER A 834 5.07 5.64 -36.80
N THR A 835 5.83 6.39 -37.60
CA THR A 835 7.05 5.88 -38.25
C THR A 835 8.13 5.42 -37.28
N TYR A 836 8.24 6.03 -36.10
CA TYR A 836 9.19 5.58 -35.07
C TYR A 836 8.84 4.20 -34.47
N LEU A 837 7.61 3.73 -34.68
CA LEU A 837 7.15 2.38 -34.32
C LEU A 837 7.31 1.37 -35.44
N GLU A 838 7.77 1.75 -36.64
CA GLU A 838 7.98 0.81 -37.75
C GLU A 838 8.98 -0.31 -37.38
N ASN A 839 9.95 -0.01 -36.52
CA ASN A 839 10.89 -1.00 -35.99
C ASN A 839 10.40 -1.73 -34.74
N ALA A 840 9.23 -1.36 -34.19
CA ALA A 840 8.70 -1.94 -32.96
C ALA A 840 8.44 -3.45 -33.10
N SER A 841 7.99 -3.90 -34.26
CA SER A 841 7.75 -5.32 -34.55
C SER A 841 9.01 -6.20 -34.49
N ARG A 842 10.20 -5.59 -34.58
CA ARG A 842 11.49 -6.30 -34.48
C ARG A 842 12.07 -6.33 -33.07
N VAL A 843 11.49 -5.59 -32.12
CA VAL A 843 12.06 -5.42 -30.77
C VAL A 843 11.06 -5.60 -29.65
N LEU A 844 9.76 -5.59 -29.95
CA LEU A 844 8.67 -5.85 -29.01
C LEU A 844 8.01 -7.19 -29.36
N PRO A 845 7.41 -7.88 -28.38
CA PRO A 845 6.69 -9.12 -28.63
C PRO A 845 5.46 -8.90 -29.53
N LYS A 846 4.99 -9.98 -30.14
CA LYS A 846 3.77 -10.03 -30.95
C LYS A 846 2.53 -9.98 -30.07
N GLY A 847 1.49 -9.31 -30.54
CA GLY A 847 0.12 -9.52 -30.10
C GLY A 847 -0.57 -10.61 -30.93
N GLY A 848 -1.66 -11.16 -30.43
CA GLY A 848 -2.48 -12.17 -31.08
C GLY A 848 -3.98 -11.90 -30.91
N THR A 849 -4.75 -12.95 -30.63
CA THR A 849 -6.18 -12.87 -30.34
C THR A 849 -6.49 -13.39 -28.93
N GLY A 850 -7.69 -13.12 -28.42
CA GLY A 850 -8.09 -13.55 -27.07
C GLY A 850 -7.16 -13.03 -25.98
N HIS A 851 -6.64 -13.91 -25.12
CA HIS A 851 -5.69 -13.52 -24.07
C HIS A 851 -4.34 -13.05 -24.61
N TRP A 852 -3.99 -13.38 -25.85
CA TRP A 852 -2.75 -12.95 -26.48
C TRP A 852 -2.89 -11.60 -27.19
N GLY A 853 -4.10 -11.04 -27.20
CA GLY A 853 -4.38 -9.74 -27.83
C GLY A 853 -3.70 -8.57 -27.10
N PRO A 854 -3.41 -7.48 -27.83
CA PRO A 854 -2.93 -6.25 -27.22
C PRO A 854 -4.00 -5.64 -26.31
N LYS A 855 -3.58 -4.81 -25.35
CA LYS A 855 -4.48 -4.15 -24.40
C LYS A 855 -5.67 -3.47 -25.10
N SER A 856 -6.85 -3.61 -24.51
CA SER A 856 -8.10 -3.18 -25.14
C SER A 856 -8.49 -1.78 -24.69
N ASN A 857 -8.91 -1.66 -23.44
CA ASN A 857 -9.23 -0.43 -22.73
C ASN A 857 -9.19 -0.70 -21.23
N TYR A 858 -8.99 0.36 -20.44
CA TYR A 858 -8.85 0.27 -18.99
C TYR A 858 -9.97 -0.50 -18.29
N PHE A 859 -11.23 -0.25 -18.64
CA PHE A 859 -12.36 -0.84 -17.92
C PHE A 859 -12.43 -2.36 -18.09
N VAL A 860 -12.32 -2.83 -19.34
CA VAL A 860 -12.34 -4.27 -19.65
C VAL A 860 -11.12 -4.97 -19.08
N ASP A 861 -9.92 -4.41 -19.26
CA ASP A 861 -8.71 -5.06 -18.80
C ASP A 861 -8.61 -5.07 -17.26
N MET A 862 -9.05 -4.01 -16.58
CA MET A 862 -9.12 -3.97 -15.11
C MET A 862 -10.14 -4.97 -14.57
N ALA A 863 -11.31 -5.10 -15.21
CA ALA A 863 -12.28 -6.12 -14.83
C ALA A 863 -11.72 -7.53 -15.03
N GLY A 864 -11.03 -7.77 -16.14
CA GLY A 864 -10.34 -9.03 -16.43
C GLY A 864 -9.23 -9.34 -15.42
N ALA A 865 -8.44 -8.34 -15.00
CA ALA A 865 -7.40 -8.51 -14.00
C ALA A 865 -7.98 -8.84 -12.61
N ARG A 866 -9.03 -8.14 -12.18
CA ARG A 866 -9.64 -8.34 -10.84
C ARG A 866 -10.50 -9.57 -10.73
N TRP A 867 -11.36 -9.83 -11.72
CA TRP A 867 -12.42 -10.83 -11.63
C TRP A 867 -12.43 -11.87 -12.75
N GLY A 868 -11.75 -11.62 -13.88
CA GLY A 868 -11.72 -12.56 -15.00
C GLY A 868 -11.06 -13.90 -14.65
N SER A 869 -11.44 -15.00 -15.29
CA SER A 869 -10.80 -16.30 -15.00
C SER A 869 -9.29 -16.29 -15.30
N ILE A 870 -8.53 -17.05 -14.50
CA ILE A 870 -7.16 -17.41 -14.85
C ILE A 870 -7.29 -18.57 -15.86
N PRO A 871 -6.93 -18.36 -17.14
CA PRO A 871 -7.23 -19.32 -18.18
C PRO A 871 -6.25 -20.49 -18.19
N LYS A 872 -6.64 -21.58 -18.86
CA LYS A 872 -5.85 -22.82 -18.97
C LYS A 872 -4.55 -22.67 -19.78
N ASP A 873 -4.44 -21.60 -20.57
CA ASP A 873 -3.21 -21.26 -21.30
C ASP A 873 -2.11 -20.72 -20.38
N LEU A 874 -2.37 -20.60 -19.08
CA LEU A 874 -1.40 -20.26 -18.06
C LEU A 874 -1.06 -21.51 -17.25
N GLU A 875 0.01 -22.20 -17.65
CA GLU A 875 0.53 -23.40 -16.97
C GLU A 875 1.16 -22.99 -15.63
N MET A 876 0.78 -23.66 -14.55
CA MET A 876 1.34 -23.45 -13.21
C MET A 876 1.94 -24.78 -12.73
N ILE A 877 3.23 -24.75 -12.36
CA ILE A 877 4.05 -25.92 -12.01
C ILE A 877 4.61 -25.76 -10.62
#